data_AF-A0A7C2SAP9-F1
#
_entry.id   AF-A0A7C2SAP9-F1
#
_cell.length_a   1.000
_cell.length_b   1.000
_cell.length_c   1.000
_cell.angle_alpha   90.00
_cell.angle_beta   90.00
_cell.angle_gamma   90.00
#
_symmetry.space_group_name_H-M   'P 1'
#
loop_
_entity.id
_entity.type
_entity.pdbx_description
1 polymer ?
#
loop_
_entity_poly.entity_id
_entity_poly.type
_entity_poly.pdbx_seq_one_letter_code
_entity_poly.pdbx_strand_id
1 'polypeptide(L)'
;MRRAPPGRRARRGGPALRSVRPAALAALACTGALSLAAAAPARASITELLRLSSNGVEDRAPRVAGQRVVWQRGVGSGAEVFLFDGDSTSPLSSNAVFDGEPWVSGGRVLWKRSSNGIACALQLREGGVTTTITQSLFDCAHDARLAGPFAAWTDDPVFLGDDVLLYDDGSGETDVLGEVDEDEREVRVGEVAGSPRALWKDDRGLWYFDGEDVDPLATGAVHEHQLAGDRAVWVAFDGEDEEVFLFDGASVVQLTDNDYDDDQPQVAGDHVVWRARSGGDTEIHHFDGDSTAPLTNDALDDRVPQVSLGEAGVTIAWTKDDGNDDDLWMFDGCEVTQLTNDDGEDGQPALDGQVVAWVRGTGTSAEVWRARVECEPYCGDGQVDDGEACDDGNATPDDGCSALCQLECGDGTQQPAEQCDDGGVAPGDGCSPQCTIEECGNDILDFGEECEDGNTAPLDGCDAACQLECGNGVPEGAEECDDGDRTSGDGCSSTCLAEVCGNDRVDFGEECDDGNLLPGDGCDAACDAESPAPAVERRCIQALNQRAAALAQAQRRQARACLAAAAAGDTEALGVPATAQACLTNDPKGTIAAAQARTTAAEARKCDPARLPSFGYAGAAAVNAAGVAEPVGLFGDVFGADLDAAVIAAASDPAGARCQADVARRASGLADALLAMAVAEKKRLLRGKPDGTLAVSDEALGRLLLEHLGADPKGRAAAREAKLSDAVLSGCAGVDLDAAFPGCAPSATPSALGDCAARAARCRACRALEAFDGLALDCDAFDDAAADGSC
;
A
#
# COMPACT_ATOMS: atom_id res chain seq x y z
N MET A 1 -8.73 67.19 37.81
CA MET A 1 -8.04 67.92 38.89
C MET A 1 -7.54 66.92 39.94
N ARG A 2 -6.22 66.84 40.20
CA ARG A 2 -5.47 66.05 41.23
C ARG A 2 -5.61 64.51 41.11
N ARG A 3 -4.59 63.62 41.17
CA ARG A 3 -3.19 63.61 41.66
C ARG A 3 -2.41 62.44 41.01
N ALA A 4 -1.10 62.57 40.85
CA ALA A 4 -0.11 61.52 40.50
C ALA A 4 0.38 60.74 41.75
N PRO A 5 1.12 59.61 41.61
CA PRO A 5 2.61 59.60 41.61
C PRO A 5 3.28 58.53 40.66
N PRO A 6 4.64 58.44 40.56
CA PRO A 6 5.35 58.04 39.32
C PRO A 6 6.19 56.74 39.38
N GLY A 7 6.52 56.17 38.20
CA GLY A 7 7.55 55.14 37.99
C GLY A 7 8.55 55.56 36.90
N ARG A 8 9.86 55.46 37.18
CA ARG A 8 10.98 56.11 36.46
C ARG A 8 11.47 55.35 35.22
N ARG A 9 11.84 56.13 34.19
CA ARG A 9 12.61 55.78 32.96
C ARG A 9 14.13 55.97 33.14
N ALA A 10 14.93 55.23 32.38
CA ALA A 10 16.29 55.57 31.90
C ALA A 10 16.74 54.46 30.91
N ARG A 11 17.55 54.60 29.86
CA ARG A 11 18.09 55.68 29.00
C ARG A 11 18.83 54.94 27.85
N ARG A 12 18.98 55.62 26.71
CA ARG A 12 19.57 55.20 25.41
C ARG A 12 21.10 54.95 25.43
N GLY A 13 21.57 54.14 24.46
CA GLY A 13 22.75 54.40 23.61
C GLY A 13 23.90 53.37 23.65
N GLY A 14 24.23 52.75 22.49
CA GLY A 14 25.29 51.73 22.26
C GLY A 14 26.76 52.21 22.45
N PRO A 15 27.81 51.44 22.06
CA PRO A 15 28.08 50.95 20.69
C PRO A 15 28.79 49.57 20.58
N ALA A 16 29.24 49.23 19.36
CA ALA A 16 29.63 47.90 18.84
C ALA A 16 31.13 47.47 18.95
N LEU A 17 31.34 46.19 18.56
CA LEU A 17 32.54 45.48 18.04
C LEU A 17 33.56 44.83 19.00
N ARG A 18 33.64 43.49 18.98
CA ARG A 18 34.82 42.70 18.53
C ARG A 18 34.65 41.16 18.63
N SER A 19 35.31 40.50 17.68
CA SER A 19 35.43 39.06 17.38
C SER A 19 36.08 38.18 18.45
N VAL A 20 35.68 36.89 18.54
CA VAL A 20 36.53 35.76 18.99
C VAL A 20 36.15 34.48 18.23
N ARG A 21 37.17 33.73 17.78
CA ARG A 21 37.15 32.41 17.10
C ARG A 21 37.06 31.23 18.11
N PRO A 22 36.86 29.97 17.67
CA PRO A 22 36.09 28.95 18.40
C PRO A 22 36.93 28.10 19.37
N ALA A 23 36.26 27.50 20.35
CA ALA A 23 36.81 26.47 21.22
C ALA A 23 36.28 25.09 20.79
N ALA A 24 37.22 24.17 20.58
CA ALA A 24 36.98 22.75 20.31
C ALA A 24 36.33 22.05 21.51
N LEU A 25 35.40 21.13 21.24
CA LEU A 25 35.09 20.02 22.14
C LEU A 25 35.27 18.70 21.40
N ALA A 26 36.10 17.84 21.98
CA ALA A 26 36.37 16.49 21.54
C ALA A 26 35.30 15.52 22.08
N ALA A 27 35.09 14.48 21.27
CA ALA A 27 34.11 13.41 21.40
C ALA A 27 34.17 12.59 22.70
N LEU A 28 33.00 12.07 23.10
CA LEU A 28 32.88 10.80 23.81
C LEU A 28 31.83 9.96 23.07
N ALA A 29 32.26 8.84 22.50
CA ALA A 29 31.41 7.86 21.85
C ALA A 29 30.70 6.97 22.89
N CYS A 30 29.41 6.71 22.68
CA CYS A 30 28.74 5.51 23.15
C CYS A 30 27.79 5.02 22.05
N THR A 31 28.05 3.80 21.60
CA THR A 31 27.31 3.05 20.60
C THR A 31 25.98 2.57 21.16
N GLY A 32 24.91 2.87 20.43
CA GLY A 32 23.57 2.37 20.68
C GLY A 32 22.70 2.75 19.49
N ALA A 33 22.66 1.86 18.49
CA ALA A 33 21.75 1.98 17.37
C ALA A 33 20.31 1.84 17.91
N LEU A 34 19.68 2.97 18.22
CA LEU A 34 18.24 3.10 18.06
C LEU A 34 18.04 3.38 16.58
N SER A 35 17.47 2.41 15.87
CA SER A 35 16.84 2.69 14.59
C SER A 35 15.60 3.52 14.90
N LEU A 36 15.74 4.85 14.91
CA LEU A 36 14.65 5.66 14.40
C LEU A 36 14.65 5.41 12.90
N ALA A 37 13.70 4.63 12.42
CA ALA A 37 13.28 4.80 11.05
C ALA A 37 12.69 6.22 10.98
N ALA A 38 13.53 7.18 10.60
CA ALA A 38 13.00 8.28 9.82
C ALA A 38 12.42 7.62 8.57
N ALA A 39 11.13 7.85 8.30
CA ALA A 39 10.55 7.51 7.01
C ALA A 39 11.50 8.05 5.95
N ALA A 40 11.93 7.16 5.05
CA ALA A 40 12.69 7.61 3.89
C ALA A 40 11.75 8.54 3.10
N PRO A 41 12.24 9.65 2.52
CA PRO A 41 11.45 10.37 1.53
C PRO A 41 11.04 9.40 0.43
N ALA A 42 9.92 9.70 -0.24
CA ALA A 42 9.59 9.17 -1.56
C ALA A 42 10.86 8.98 -2.38
N ARG A 43 10.93 7.88 -3.14
CA ARG A 43 12.00 7.73 -4.11
C ARG A 43 11.39 7.36 -5.44
N ALA A 44 11.47 8.30 -6.38
CA ALA A 44 11.42 7.93 -7.77
C ALA A 44 12.48 6.85 -8.03
N SER A 45 12.09 5.73 -8.61
CA SER A 45 13.02 4.67 -8.96
C SER A 45 12.97 4.38 -10.45
N ILE A 46 14.15 4.37 -11.07
CA ILE A 46 14.30 3.90 -12.45
C ILE A 46 14.17 2.37 -12.43
N THR A 47 12.99 1.87 -12.75
CA THR A 47 12.72 0.42 -12.79
C THR A 47 13.27 -0.22 -14.07
N GLU A 48 13.48 0.58 -15.10
CA GLU A 48 13.99 0.15 -16.39
C GLU A 48 14.84 1.25 -17.05
N LEU A 49 16.04 0.91 -17.53
CA LEU A 49 16.88 1.80 -18.34
C LEU A 49 17.44 1.03 -19.53
N LEU A 50 17.06 1.45 -20.74
CA LEU A 50 17.43 0.80 -21.99
C LEU A 50 18.13 1.77 -22.94
N ARG A 51 19.26 1.32 -23.48
CA ARG A 51 19.90 1.92 -24.65
C ARG A 51 19.34 1.26 -25.92
N LEU A 52 18.49 1.97 -26.65
CA LEU A 52 17.79 1.44 -27.82
C LEU A 52 18.64 1.46 -29.09
N SER A 53 19.67 2.32 -29.14
CA SER A 53 20.60 2.38 -30.25
C SER A 53 22.07 2.57 -29.82
N SER A 54 22.99 2.02 -30.62
CA SER A 54 24.45 2.08 -30.41
C SER A 54 25.17 1.87 -31.74
N ASN A 55 25.02 2.81 -32.66
CA ASN A 55 25.36 2.62 -34.08
C ASN A 55 26.41 3.61 -34.62
N GLY A 56 26.78 4.64 -33.84
CA GLY A 56 27.74 5.66 -34.25
C GLY A 56 27.24 6.60 -35.36
N VAL A 57 25.92 6.69 -35.56
CA VAL A 57 25.27 7.70 -36.41
C VAL A 57 24.38 8.61 -35.57
N GLU A 58 23.83 9.67 -36.16
CA GLU A 58 22.88 10.55 -35.49
C GLU A 58 21.46 9.96 -35.56
N ASP A 59 20.98 9.43 -34.45
CA ASP A 59 19.55 9.19 -34.22
C ASP A 59 18.91 10.44 -33.58
N ARG A 60 17.66 10.75 -33.93
CA ARG A 60 16.95 11.96 -33.47
C ARG A 60 15.43 11.80 -33.46
N ALA A 61 14.76 12.77 -32.85
CA ALA A 61 13.30 12.91 -32.78
C ALA A 61 12.60 11.61 -32.31
N PRO A 62 12.94 11.10 -31.12
CA PRO A 62 12.19 10.00 -30.54
C PRO A 62 10.74 10.44 -30.29
N ARG A 63 9.82 9.49 -30.41
CA ARG A 63 8.43 9.59 -29.97
C ARG A 63 8.06 8.31 -29.26
N VAL A 64 7.25 8.42 -28.21
CA VAL A 64 6.85 7.31 -27.35
C VAL A 64 5.33 7.16 -27.35
N ALA A 65 4.87 5.91 -27.35
CA ALA A 65 3.48 5.55 -27.06
C ALA A 65 3.45 4.18 -26.35
N GLY A 66 3.05 4.18 -25.09
CA GLY A 66 3.18 3.07 -24.15
C GLY A 66 4.63 2.60 -24.08
N GLN A 67 4.87 1.34 -24.45
CA GLN A 67 6.22 0.77 -24.47
C GLN A 67 6.96 0.97 -25.80
N ARG A 68 6.29 1.53 -26.82
CA ARG A 68 6.88 1.69 -28.14
C ARG A 68 7.66 2.99 -28.23
N VAL A 69 8.83 2.93 -28.85
CA VAL A 69 9.61 4.12 -29.19
C VAL A 69 9.91 4.10 -30.67
N VAL A 70 9.58 5.16 -31.38
CA VAL A 70 9.97 5.37 -32.77
C VAL A 70 10.92 6.53 -32.88
N TRP A 71 11.86 6.45 -33.82
CA TRP A 71 12.82 7.53 -34.05
C TRP A 71 13.35 7.50 -35.46
N GLN A 72 14.02 8.59 -35.83
CA GLN A 72 14.67 8.74 -37.11
C GLN A 72 16.17 8.49 -36.97
N ARG A 73 16.72 7.64 -37.84
CA ARG A 73 18.16 7.38 -37.98
C ARG A 73 18.73 8.09 -39.20
N GLY A 74 19.80 8.85 -39.02
CA GLY A 74 20.55 9.43 -40.14
C GLY A 74 21.29 8.37 -40.97
N VAL A 75 21.08 8.37 -42.29
CA VAL A 75 21.77 7.47 -43.24
C VAL A 75 22.28 8.26 -44.43
N GLY A 76 23.57 8.64 -44.41
CA GLY A 76 24.16 9.45 -45.48
C GLY A 76 23.50 10.83 -45.57
N SER A 77 22.83 11.12 -46.69
CA SER A 77 22.01 12.34 -46.87
C SER A 77 20.50 12.10 -46.66
N GLY A 78 20.11 10.90 -46.24
CA GLY A 78 18.72 10.50 -46.01
C GLY A 78 18.48 10.08 -44.57
N ALA A 79 17.34 9.43 -44.34
CA ALA A 79 16.92 8.98 -43.02
C ALA A 79 16.08 7.71 -43.08
N GLU A 80 16.14 6.89 -42.04
CA GLU A 80 15.32 5.68 -41.87
C GLU A 80 14.54 5.75 -40.56
N VAL A 81 13.36 5.12 -40.52
CA VAL A 81 12.52 5.05 -39.32
C VAL A 81 12.76 3.72 -38.62
N PHE A 82 12.98 3.78 -37.31
CA PHE A 82 13.15 2.62 -36.44
C PHE A 82 12.03 2.56 -35.41
N LEU A 83 11.74 1.34 -34.96
CA LEU A 83 10.77 1.04 -33.90
C LEU A 83 11.41 0.10 -32.89
N PHE A 84 11.32 0.47 -31.63
CA PHE A 84 11.36 -0.43 -30.50
C PHE A 84 9.92 -0.79 -30.13
N ASP A 85 9.58 -2.08 -30.15
CA ASP A 85 8.20 -2.56 -29.95
C ASP A 85 7.85 -2.92 -28.50
N GLY A 86 8.80 -2.73 -27.57
CA GLY A 86 8.73 -3.18 -26.18
C GLY A 86 9.73 -4.30 -25.87
N ASP A 87 10.11 -5.08 -26.90
CA ASP A 87 11.04 -6.21 -26.75
C ASP A 87 12.31 -6.02 -27.59
N SER A 88 12.17 -5.48 -28.80
CA SER A 88 13.26 -5.44 -29.77
C SER A 88 13.24 -4.22 -30.69
N THR A 89 14.43 -3.80 -31.11
CA THR A 89 14.60 -2.72 -32.09
C THR A 89 14.65 -3.28 -33.50
N SER A 90 13.83 -2.74 -34.41
CA SER A 90 13.82 -3.11 -35.83
C SER A 90 13.61 -1.90 -36.75
N PRO A 91 14.17 -1.91 -37.97
CA PRO A 91 13.89 -0.88 -38.98
C PRO A 91 12.46 -1.04 -39.51
N LEU A 92 11.73 0.07 -39.63
CA LEU A 92 10.43 0.14 -40.32
C LEU A 92 10.56 0.49 -41.80
N SER A 93 11.62 1.21 -42.14
CA SER A 93 11.99 1.49 -43.51
C SER A 93 13.42 1.03 -43.81
N SER A 94 13.71 0.78 -45.09
CA SER A 94 15.03 0.27 -45.53
C SER A 94 15.35 0.77 -46.94
N ASN A 95 15.54 2.07 -47.12
CA ASN A 95 15.68 2.67 -48.45
C ASN A 95 16.67 3.85 -48.48
N ALA A 96 17.12 4.20 -49.70
CA ALA A 96 18.00 5.35 -49.95
C ALA A 96 17.21 6.65 -50.15
N VAL A 97 16.01 6.75 -49.57
CA VAL A 97 15.19 7.97 -49.58
C VAL A 97 15.12 8.53 -48.16
N PHE A 98 14.54 9.71 -47.99
CA PHE A 98 14.38 10.30 -46.67
C PHE A 98 13.07 9.78 -46.07
N ASP A 99 13.14 8.87 -45.11
CA ASP A 99 12.02 8.47 -44.26
C ASP A 99 12.27 9.07 -42.86
N GLY A 100 11.47 10.06 -42.46
CA GLY A 100 11.71 10.87 -41.25
C GLY A 100 10.43 11.44 -40.64
N GLU A 101 10.60 12.23 -39.57
CA GLU A 101 9.51 12.81 -38.78
C GLU A 101 8.48 11.76 -38.31
N PRO A 102 8.91 10.67 -37.62
CA PRO A 102 8.00 9.62 -37.23
C PRO A 102 7.11 10.05 -36.06
N TRP A 103 5.86 9.60 -36.09
CA TRP A 103 4.89 9.69 -34.99
C TRP A 103 4.35 8.31 -34.64
N VAL A 104 4.05 8.10 -33.37
CA VAL A 104 3.47 6.84 -32.87
C VAL A 104 2.25 7.16 -32.02
N SER A 105 1.18 6.41 -32.21
CA SER A 105 -0.01 6.45 -31.36
C SER A 105 -0.59 5.04 -31.26
N GLY A 106 -0.60 4.50 -30.05
CA GLY A 106 -0.93 3.09 -29.81
C GLY A 106 -0.07 2.16 -30.68
N GLY A 107 -0.72 1.35 -31.54
CA GLY A 107 -0.08 0.39 -32.45
C GLY A 107 0.34 0.92 -33.81
N ARG A 108 0.13 2.22 -34.07
CA ARG A 108 0.32 2.83 -35.38
C ARG A 108 1.56 3.70 -35.42
N VAL A 109 2.20 3.71 -36.58
CA VAL A 109 3.36 4.58 -36.85
C VAL A 109 3.13 5.33 -38.15
N LEU A 110 3.21 6.65 -38.10
CA LEU A 110 3.14 7.55 -39.25
C LEU A 110 4.54 8.11 -39.52
N TRP A 111 4.94 8.24 -40.78
CA TRP A 111 6.17 8.97 -41.13
C TRP A 111 6.11 9.58 -42.53
N LYS A 112 6.93 10.60 -42.72
CA LYS A 112 7.12 11.26 -44.01
C LYS A 112 8.18 10.53 -44.82
N ARG A 113 7.82 10.17 -46.05
CA ARG A 113 8.72 9.64 -47.07
C ARG A 113 8.97 10.70 -48.13
N SER A 114 10.23 11.07 -48.38
CA SER A 114 10.63 11.98 -49.45
C SER A 114 11.67 11.33 -50.37
N SER A 115 11.30 11.18 -51.63
CA SER A 115 12.14 10.61 -52.69
C SER A 115 12.71 11.71 -53.58
N ASN A 116 14.04 11.76 -53.68
CA ASN A 116 14.81 12.76 -54.45
C ASN A 116 14.51 14.24 -54.10
N GLY A 117 13.91 14.51 -52.93
CA GLY A 117 13.59 15.86 -52.46
C GLY A 117 12.45 16.58 -53.19
N ILE A 118 11.65 15.87 -54.00
CA ILE A 118 10.56 16.48 -54.80
C ILE A 118 9.24 15.69 -54.70
N ALA A 119 9.30 14.36 -54.54
CA ALA A 119 8.11 13.54 -54.41
C ALA A 119 8.01 13.00 -52.99
N CYS A 120 6.93 13.38 -52.29
CA CYS A 120 6.71 13.06 -50.90
C CYS A 120 5.44 12.22 -50.71
N ALA A 121 5.39 11.43 -49.66
CA ALA A 121 4.24 10.63 -49.28
C ALA A 121 4.20 10.45 -47.77
N LEU A 122 3.00 10.42 -47.19
CA LEU A 122 2.81 9.97 -45.81
C LEU A 122 2.56 8.47 -45.79
N GLN A 123 3.33 7.77 -44.96
CA GLN A 123 3.24 6.33 -44.76
C GLN A 123 2.62 6.07 -43.40
N LEU A 124 1.52 5.31 -43.36
CA LEU A 124 0.90 4.84 -42.14
C LEU A 124 1.17 3.34 -42.02
N ARG A 125 1.60 2.87 -40.85
CA ARG A 125 1.81 1.44 -40.58
C ARG A 125 1.00 0.98 -39.39
N GLU A 126 0.24 -0.08 -39.59
CA GLU A 126 -0.54 -0.78 -38.56
C GLU A 126 -0.50 -2.29 -38.80
N GLY A 127 -0.40 -3.10 -37.74
CA GLY A 127 -0.43 -4.57 -37.87
C GLY A 127 0.66 -5.16 -38.78
N GLY A 128 1.77 -4.42 -38.96
CA GLY A 128 2.86 -4.78 -39.87
C GLY A 128 2.63 -4.44 -41.34
N VAL A 129 1.48 -3.87 -41.71
CA VAL A 129 1.14 -3.41 -43.06
C VAL A 129 1.41 -1.93 -43.17
N THR A 130 2.05 -1.48 -44.26
CA THR A 130 2.26 -0.06 -44.55
C THR A 130 1.41 0.38 -45.72
N THR A 131 0.62 1.43 -45.52
CA THR A 131 -0.23 2.11 -46.50
C THR A 131 0.31 3.51 -46.78
N THR A 132 0.05 4.02 -47.98
CA THR A 132 0.34 5.42 -48.33
C THR A 132 -0.97 6.18 -48.29
N ILE A 133 -1.10 7.14 -47.38
CA ILE A 133 -2.35 7.89 -47.16
C ILE A 133 -2.44 9.14 -48.04
N THR A 134 -1.29 9.76 -48.35
CA THR A 134 -1.21 10.83 -49.36
C THR A 134 0.10 10.75 -50.12
N GLN A 135 0.09 11.26 -51.35
CA GLN A 135 1.27 11.40 -52.19
C GLN A 135 1.18 12.67 -53.02
N SER A 136 2.19 13.53 -52.86
CA SER A 136 2.24 14.84 -53.50
C SER A 136 3.54 14.97 -54.31
N LEU A 137 3.41 15.64 -55.46
CA LEU A 137 4.53 16.02 -56.31
C LEU A 137 4.70 17.53 -56.12
N PHE A 138 5.90 17.97 -55.73
CA PHE A 138 6.32 19.38 -55.59
C PHE A 138 6.06 20.08 -54.24
N ASP A 139 4.97 19.80 -53.53
CA ASP A 139 4.84 20.15 -52.11
C ASP A 139 4.66 18.87 -51.28
N CYS A 140 5.21 18.86 -50.08
CA CYS A 140 5.25 17.71 -49.21
C CYS A 140 4.32 17.96 -48.03
N ALA A 141 3.61 16.94 -47.56
CA ALA A 141 2.97 17.05 -46.25
C ALA A 141 3.95 17.56 -45.18
N HIS A 142 3.56 18.60 -44.44
CA HIS A 142 4.32 19.19 -43.34
C HIS A 142 3.61 18.93 -42.02
N ASP A 143 4.42 18.91 -40.95
CA ASP A 143 4.00 18.72 -39.56
C ASP A 143 2.97 17.60 -39.35
N ALA A 144 3.17 16.45 -40.03
CA ALA A 144 2.22 15.35 -39.96
C ALA A 144 2.16 14.77 -38.56
N ARG A 145 0.98 14.77 -37.94
CA ARG A 145 0.72 14.26 -36.58
C ARG A 145 -0.20 13.05 -36.60
N LEU A 146 -0.17 12.27 -35.53
CA LEU A 146 -0.99 11.07 -35.35
C LEU A 146 -1.53 11.04 -33.92
N ALA A 147 -2.85 11.09 -33.77
CA ALA A 147 -3.56 10.65 -32.57
C ALA A 147 -4.16 9.29 -32.88
N GLY A 148 -4.89 8.62 -31.98
CA GLY A 148 -5.58 7.40 -32.42
C GLY A 148 -6.49 7.69 -33.63
N PRO A 149 -7.13 6.76 -34.35
CA PRO A 149 -7.29 6.65 -35.84
C PRO A 149 -7.09 7.80 -36.85
N PHE A 150 -6.57 8.94 -36.46
CA PHE A 150 -6.63 10.19 -37.17
C PHE A 150 -5.21 10.70 -37.40
N ALA A 151 -4.92 11.04 -38.64
CA ALA A 151 -3.69 11.72 -39.01
C ALA A 151 -4.03 13.11 -39.55
N ALA A 152 -3.31 14.13 -39.11
CA ALA A 152 -3.45 15.48 -39.66
C ALA A 152 -2.12 15.98 -40.19
N TRP A 153 -2.15 16.76 -41.26
CA TRP A 153 -0.97 17.39 -41.85
C TRP A 153 -1.39 18.63 -42.63
N THR A 154 -0.40 19.46 -42.97
CA THR A 154 -0.60 20.58 -43.89
C THR A 154 -0.01 20.24 -45.26
N ASP A 155 -0.70 20.58 -46.34
CA ASP A 155 -0.23 20.35 -47.72
C ASP A 155 -0.82 21.39 -48.67
N ASP A 156 -0.13 21.68 -49.78
CA ASP A 156 -0.64 22.53 -50.86
C ASP A 156 -0.83 21.71 -52.14
N PRO A 157 -1.98 21.03 -52.31
CA PRO A 157 -2.17 20.13 -53.43
C PRO A 157 -2.26 20.85 -54.80
N VAL A 158 -2.38 22.19 -54.86
CA VAL A 158 -2.65 22.91 -56.13
C VAL A 158 -2.00 24.32 -56.27
N PHE A 159 -1.03 24.71 -55.43
CA PHE A 159 -0.46 26.06 -55.39
C PHE A 159 -1.50 27.15 -55.07
N LEU A 160 -2.48 26.84 -54.21
CA LEU A 160 -3.61 27.73 -53.89
C LEU A 160 -3.68 28.12 -52.42
N GLY A 161 -2.73 27.66 -51.60
CA GLY A 161 -2.71 27.83 -50.14
C GLY A 161 -2.45 26.48 -49.47
N ASP A 162 -1.80 26.51 -48.31
CA ASP A 162 -1.58 25.30 -47.51
C ASP A 162 -2.89 24.94 -46.76
N ASP A 163 -3.45 23.78 -47.07
CA ASP A 163 -4.67 23.26 -46.46
C ASP A 163 -4.33 22.40 -45.24
N VAL A 164 -5.15 22.49 -44.19
CA VAL A 164 -5.17 21.53 -43.09
C VAL A 164 -6.00 20.33 -43.50
N LEU A 165 -5.35 19.16 -43.55
CA LEU A 165 -5.96 17.90 -43.94
C LEU A 165 -6.10 16.99 -42.73
N LEU A 166 -7.24 16.32 -42.62
CA LEU A 166 -7.54 15.31 -41.60
C LEU A 166 -7.91 14.00 -42.29
N TYR A 167 -7.15 12.95 -42.04
CA TYR A 167 -7.44 11.58 -42.49
C TYR A 167 -8.01 10.77 -41.34
N ASP A 168 -9.11 10.07 -41.60
CA ASP A 168 -9.68 9.05 -40.72
C ASP A 168 -9.43 7.67 -41.31
N ASP A 169 -8.66 6.83 -40.60
CA ASP A 169 -8.32 5.49 -41.05
C ASP A 169 -9.52 4.52 -41.03
N GLY A 170 -10.52 4.78 -40.19
CA GLY A 170 -11.75 3.98 -40.12
C GLY A 170 -12.61 4.09 -41.37
N SER A 171 -12.70 5.29 -41.94
CA SER A 171 -13.39 5.57 -43.21
C SER A 171 -12.45 5.46 -44.43
N GLY A 172 -11.16 5.72 -44.25
CA GLY A 172 -10.18 5.87 -45.32
C GLY A 172 -10.34 7.18 -46.11
N GLU A 173 -11.06 8.15 -45.56
CA GLU A 173 -11.34 9.45 -46.18
C GLU A 173 -10.41 10.55 -45.65
N THR A 174 -10.25 11.62 -46.43
CA THR A 174 -9.48 12.80 -46.06
C THR A 174 -10.33 14.04 -46.26
N ASP A 175 -10.51 14.81 -45.20
CA ASP A 175 -11.25 16.06 -45.18
C ASP A 175 -10.30 17.27 -45.11
N VAL A 176 -10.73 18.38 -45.69
CA VAL A 176 -10.06 19.68 -45.58
C VAL A 176 -10.75 20.46 -44.47
N LEU A 177 -10.02 20.78 -43.41
CA LEU A 177 -10.57 21.51 -42.25
C LEU A 177 -10.48 23.03 -42.41
N GLY A 178 -9.40 23.52 -43.01
CA GLY A 178 -9.13 24.94 -43.14
C GLY A 178 -7.83 25.24 -43.87
N GLU A 179 -7.40 26.49 -43.79
CA GLU A 179 -6.14 27.00 -44.38
C GLU A 179 -5.14 27.29 -43.26
N VAL A 180 -3.84 27.17 -43.54
CA VAL A 180 -2.73 27.65 -42.69
C VAL A 180 -1.94 28.75 -43.39
N ASP A 181 -1.11 29.47 -42.62
CA ASP A 181 -0.12 30.39 -43.17
C ASP A 181 1.00 29.62 -43.90
N GLU A 182 1.41 30.12 -45.07
CA GLU A 182 2.45 29.53 -45.91
C GLU A 182 3.82 29.51 -45.22
N ASP A 183 4.07 30.49 -44.34
CA ASP A 183 5.32 30.60 -43.59
C ASP A 183 5.27 29.80 -42.26
N GLU A 184 4.08 29.39 -41.79
CA GLU A 184 3.86 28.75 -40.49
C GLU A 184 2.95 27.50 -40.60
N ARG A 185 3.48 26.46 -41.25
CA ARG A 185 2.79 25.20 -41.58
C ARG A 185 2.71 24.23 -40.40
N GLU A 186 1.89 24.54 -39.41
CA GLU A 186 1.75 23.71 -38.19
C GLU A 186 0.32 23.20 -37.97
N VAL A 187 0.21 21.96 -37.48
CA VAL A 187 -1.05 21.36 -37.06
C VAL A 187 -0.84 20.44 -35.85
N ARG A 188 -1.84 20.34 -34.99
CA ARG A 188 -1.94 19.33 -33.94
C ARG A 188 -3.21 18.52 -34.12
N VAL A 189 -3.18 17.25 -33.71
CA VAL A 189 -4.33 16.35 -33.77
C VAL A 189 -4.50 15.64 -32.43
N GLY A 190 -5.74 15.48 -32.01
CA GLY A 190 -6.15 14.78 -30.80
C GLY A 190 -7.33 13.86 -31.06
N GLU A 191 -7.71 13.08 -30.06
CA GLU A 191 -8.87 12.20 -30.10
C GLU A 191 -9.61 12.28 -28.77
N VAL A 192 -10.94 12.41 -28.81
CA VAL A 192 -11.82 12.32 -27.65
C VAL A 192 -12.98 11.40 -27.97
N ALA A 193 -13.09 10.29 -27.23
CA ALA A 193 -14.15 9.30 -27.40
C ALA A 193 -14.36 8.83 -28.86
N GLY A 194 -13.28 8.64 -29.61
CA GLY A 194 -13.33 8.23 -31.02
C GLY A 194 -13.69 9.34 -32.01
N SER A 195 -13.76 10.60 -31.56
CA SER A 195 -13.96 11.77 -32.40
C SER A 195 -12.64 12.57 -32.52
N PRO A 196 -12.28 13.07 -33.71
CA PRO A 196 -11.04 13.81 -33.91
C PRO A 196 -11.10 15.20 -33.28
N ARG A 197 -9.94 15.72 -32.91
CA ARG A 197 -9.69 17.13 -32.61
C ARG A 197 -8.54 17.61 -33.47
N ALA A 198 -8.59 18.85 -33.93
CA ALA A 198 -7.47 19.46 -34.62
C ALA A 198 -7.28 20.91 -34.20
N LEU A 199 -6.03 21.37 -34.20
CA LEU A 199 -5.64 22.72 -33.84
C LEU A 199 -4.61 23.22 -34.84
N TRP A 200 -4.82 24.42 -35.39
CA TRP A 200 -3.88 25.05 -36.30
C TRP A 200 -3.99 26.57 -36.21
N LYS A 201 -2.98 27.27 -36.73
CA LYS A 201 -2.98 28.74 -36.80
C LYS A 201 -2.87 29.23 -38.23
N ASP A 202 -3.32 30.45 -38.44
CA ASP A 202 -3.06 31.26 -39.63
C ASP A 202 -2.87 32.73 -39.22
N ASP A 203 -2.69 33.60 -40.21
CA ASP A 203 -2.59 35.06 -40.05
C ASP A 203 -3.74 35.71 -39.24
N ARG A 204 -4.89 35.04 -39.11
CA ARG A 204 -6.09 35.58 -38.46
C ARG A 204 -6.18 35.15 -37.00
N GLY A 205 -5.63 33.99 -36.65
CA GLY A 205 -5.68 33.48 -35.29
C GLY A 205 -5.50 31.97 -35.19
N LEU A 206 -6.00 31.42 -34.08
CA LEU A 206 -5.94 29.99 -33.76
C LEU A 206 -7.32 29.36 -33.95
N TRP A 207 -7.37 28.24 -34.65
CA TRP A 207 -8.58 27.53 -35.04
C TRP A 207 -8.61 26.14 -34.43
N TYR A 208 -9.77 25.74 -33.90
CA TYR A 208 -10.01 24.47 -33.26
C TYR A 208 -11.16 23.73 -33.94
N PHE A 209 -10.94 22.46 -34.25
CA PHE A 209 -11.96 21.57 -34.78
C PHE A 209 -12.40 20.58 -33.68
N ASP A 210 -13.69 20.58 -33.35
CA ASP A 210 -14.27 19.75 -32.30
C ASP A 210 -14.80 18.39 -32.79
N GLY A 211 -14.49 18.03 -34.04
CA GLY A 211 -15.00 16.82 -34.69
C GLY A 211 -16.23 17.06 -35.55
N GLU A 212 -16.91 18.20 -35.40
CA GLU A 212 -18.06 18.58 -36.23
C GLU A 212 -17.88 19.98 -36.83
N ASP A 213 -17.52 20.95 -36.01
CA ASP A 213 -17.42 22.37 -36.35
C ASP A 213 -16.01 22.93 -36.10
N VAL A 214 -15.68 24.02 -36.81
CA VAL A 214 -14.43 24.75 -36.67
C VAL A 214 -14.70 26.11 -36.03
N ASP A 215 -14.10 26.35 -34.87
CA ASP A 215 -14.26 27.58 -34.10
C ASP A 215 -12.92 28.29 -33.87
N PRO A 216 -12.90 29.64 -33.88
CA PRO A 216 -11.71 30.41 -33.51
C PRO A 216 -11.53 30.43 -31.98
N LEU A 217 -10.34 30.04 -31.51
CA LEU A 217 -9.96 30.13 -30.09
C LEU A 217 -9.27 31.45 -29.73
N ALA A 218 -8.46 31.98 -30.65
CA ALA A 218 -7.75 33.24 -30.45
C ALA A 218 -7.75 34.06 -31.74
N THR A 219 -7.66 35.38 -31.62
CA THR A 219 -7.52 36.31 -32.75
C THR A 219 -6.17 37.02 -32.68
N GLY A 220 -5.47 37.14 -33.80
CA GLY A 220 -4.15 37.77 -33.86
C GLY A 220 -3.00 36.76 -33.84
N ALA A 221 -1.78 37.25 -33.63
CA ALA A 221 -0.57 36.44 -33.72
C ALA A 221 -0.48 35.44 -32.56
N VAL A 222 -0.31 34.16 -32.91
CA VAL A 222 -0.06 33.05 -31.97
C VAL A 222 1.27 32.43 -32.35
N HIS A 223 2.16 32.24 -31.39
CA HIS A 223 3.54 31.83 -31.67
C HIS A 223 3.70 30.32 -31.61
N GLU A 224 3.35 29.70 -30.48
CA GLU A 224 3.41 28.25 -30.27
C GLU A 224 2.07 27.72 -29.78
N HIS A 225 1.73 26.47 -30.12
CA HIS A 225 0.49 25.83 -29.71
C HIS A 225 0.62 24.31 -29.60
N GLN A 226 -0.13 23.70 -28.68
CA GLN A 226 -0.24 22.26 -28.49
C GLN A 226 -1.70 21.85 -28.24
N LEU A 227 -2.00 20.56 -28.48
CA LEU A 227 -3.32 19.96 -28.31
C LEU A 227 -3.14 18.58 -27.67
N ALA A 228 -3.92 18.28 -26.64
CA ALA A 228 -4.05 16.95 -26.06
C ALA A 228 -5.52 16.66 -25.72
N GLY A 229 -6.09 15.63 -26.34
CA GLY A 229 -7.53 15.39 -26.23
C GLY A 229 -8.34 16.57 -26.75
N ASP A 230 -9.20 17.15 -25.92
CA ASP A 230 -9.98 18.36 -26.18
C ASP A 230 -9.33 19.65 -25.66
N ARG A 231 -8.18 19.57 -24.98
CA ARG A 231 -7.47 20.71 -24.36
C ARG A 231 -6.44 21.29 -25.30
N ALA A 232 -6.45 22.61 -25.47
CA ALA A 232 -5.48 23.32 -26.31
C ALA A 232 -4.75 24.38 -25.50
N VAL A 233 -3.44 24.51 -25.70
CA VAL A 233 -2.62 25.55 -25.06
C VAL A 233 -1.85 26.30 -26.14
N TRP A 234 -1.65 27.60 -25.96
CA TRP A 234 -0.84 28.41 -26.85
C TRP A 234 -0.18 29.59 -26.15
N VAL A 235 0.80 30.18 -26.84
CA VAL A 235 1.44 31.43 -26.45
C VAL A 235 1.01 32.56 -27.38
N ALA A 236 0.62 33.67 -26.80
CA ALA A 236 0.28 34.88 -27.54
C ALA A 236 0.81 36.14 -26.82
N PHE A 237 1.13 37.15 -27.62
CA PHE A 237 1.57 38.44 -27.10
C PHE A 237 0.37 39.25 -26.59
N ASP A 238 0.38 39.62 -25.31
CA ASP A 238 -0.72 40.31 -24.66
C ASP A 238 -0.63 41.86 -24.81
N GLY A 239 0.57 42.36 -25.13
CA GLY A 239 0.88 43.79 -25.19
C GLY A 239 2.23 44.16 -24.58
N GLU A 240 2.76 43.36 -23.66
CA GLU A 240 4.03 43.57 -22.97
C GLU A 240 5.03 42.44 -23.26
N ASP A 241 4.58 41.18 -23.19
CA ASP A 241 5.36 39.96 -23.29
C ASP A 241 4.51 38.77 -23.79
N GLU A 242 5.14 37.59 -23.93
CA GLU A 242 4.50 36.35 -24.36
C GLU A 242 3.85 35.62 -23.18
N GLU A 243 2.55 35.34 -23.28
CA GLU A 243 1.75 34.73 -22.21
C GLU A 243 1.08 33.43 -22.64
N VAL A 244 0.87 32.53 -21.68
CA VAL A 244 0.26 31.21 -21.87
C VAL A 244 -1.25 31.28 -21.68
N PHE A 245 -1.97 30.72 -22.65
CA PHE A 245 -3.43 30.59 -22.65
C PHE A 245 -3.84 29.13 -22.80
N LEU A 246 -4.90 28.75 -22.08
CA LEU A 246 -5.48 27.41 -22.06
C LEU A 246 -6.95 27.46 -22.51
N PHE A 247 -7.32 26.57 -23.42
CA PHE A 247 -8.71 26.19 -23.67
C PHE A 247 -9.01 24.90 -22.92
N ASP A 248 -9.89 25.00 -21.91
CA ASP A 248 -10.27 23.93 -20.98
C ASP A 248 -11.35 22.97 -21.54
N GLY A 249 -11.63 23.04 -22.84
CA GLY A 249 -12.72 22.32 -23.51
C GLY A 249 -14.06 23.08 -23.50
N ALA A 250 -14.19 24.16 -22.73
CA ALA A 250 -15.39 24.99 -22.67
C ALA A 250 -15.10 26.49 -22.83
N SER A 251 -13.99 26.97 -22.29
CA SER A 251 -13.62 28.38 -22.21
C SER A 251 -12.11 28.59 -22.33
N VAL A 252 -11.73 29.82 -22.66
CA VAL A 252 -10.33 30.25 -22.74
C VAL A 252 -9.95 30.96 -21.45
N VAL A 253 -8.84 30.52 -20.84
CA VAL A 253 -8.25 31.05 -19.62
C VAL A 253 -6.83 31.52 -19.93
N GLN A 254 -6.48 32.74 -19.52
CA GLN A 254 -5.09 33.21 -19.52
C GLN A 254 -4.44 32.71 -18.23
N LEU A 255 -3.39 31.89 -18.35
CA LEU A 255 -2.72 31.28 -17.20
C LEU A 255 -1.63 32.19 -16.61
N THR A 256 -1.02 33.02 -17.44
CA THR A 256 0.09 33.90 -17.06
C THR A 256 -0.21 35.34 -17.50
N ASP A 257 0.18 36.30 -16.66
CA ASP A 257 0.02 37.76 -16.83
C ASP A 257 1.12 38.43 -16.00
N ASN A 258 2.35 38.34 -16.50
CA ASN A 258 3.58 38.67 -15.79
C ASN A 258 4.41 39.72 -16.55
N ASP A 259 5.74 39.72 -16.42
CA ASP A 259 6.60 40.74 -17.06
C ASP A 259 7.83 40.14 -17.75
N TYR A 260 7.75 38.85 -18.09
CA TYR A 260 8.76 38.07 -18.78
C TYR A 260 8.14 37.05 -19.75
N ASP A 261 8.87 36.74 -20.83
CA ASP A 261 8.38 35.85 -21.87
C ASP A 261 8.17 34.40 -21.35
N ASP A 262 7.00 33.84 -21.61
CA ASP A 262 6.67 32.42 -21.45
C ASP A 262 6.57 31.72 -22.81
N ASP A 263 7.29 30.61 -22.98
CA ASP A 263 7.35 29.85 -24.24
C ASP A 263 7.29 28.31 -24.02
N GLN A 264 7.26 27.53 -25.11
CA GLN A 264 7.25 26.06 -25.08
C GLN A 264 6.10 25.43 -24.26
N PRO A 265 4.85 25.89 -24.40
CA PRO A 265 3.74 25.33 -23.64
C PRO A 265 3.47 23.89 -24.07
N GLN A 266 3.12 23.01 -23.13
CA GLN A 266 2.63 21.65 -23.36
C GLN A 266 1.40 21.41 -22.48
N VAL A 267 0.52 20.50 -22.90
CA VAL A 267 -0.74 20.22 -22.20
C VAL A 267 -1.01 18.71 -22.15
N ALA A 268 -1.51 18.23 -21.01
CA ALA A 268 -2.05 16.88 -20.86
C ALA A 268 -3.16 16.88 -19.80
N GLY A 269 -4.40 16.63 -20.23
CA GLY A 269 -5.58 16.85 -19.39
C GLY A 269 -5.64 18.31 -18.91
N ASP A 270 -5.91 18.53 -17.63
CA ASP A 270 -5.99 19.88 -17.05
C ASP A 270 -4.60 20.44 -16.66
N HIS A 271 -3.52 19.68 -16.87
CA HIS A 271 -2.16 20.13 -16.58
C HIS A 271 -1.52 20.84 -17.77
N VAL A 272 -0.89 21.98 -17.49
CA VAL A 272 -0.11 22.74 -18.47
C VAL A 272 1.29 22.98 -17.92
N VAL A 273 2.30 22.79 -18.76
CA VAL A 273 3.69 23.13 -18.42
C VAL A 273 4.28 24.04 -19.48
N TRP A 274 5.16 24.95 -19.09
CA TRP A 274 5.81 25.87 -20.00
C TRP A 274 7.17 26.28 -19.44
N ARG A 275 7.97 26.94 -20.28
CA ARG A 275 9.24 27.52 -19.88
C ARG A 275 9.07 29.02 -19.69
N ALA A 276 9.38 29.49 -18.50
CA ALA A 276 9.36 30.89 -18.12
C ALA A 276 10.78 31.48 -18.22
N ARG A 277 10.93 32.67 -18.82
CA ARG A 277 12.24 33.32 -18.99
C ARG A 277 12.42 34.52 -18.04
N SER A 278 12.49 34.24 -16.74
CA SER A 278 12.75 35.26 -15.72
C SER A 278 14.24 35.33 -15.34
N GLY A 279 14.71 36.41 -14.70
CA GLY A 279 16.01 36.40 -13.98
C GLY A 279 17.32 36.35 -14.80
N GLY A 280 17.27 35.99 -16.09
CA GLY A 280 18.44 35.78 -16.95
C GLY A 280 18.72 34.31 -17.28
N ASP A 281 17.86 33.43 -16.79
CA ASP A 281 17.81 31.98 -16.92
C ASP A 281 16.39 31.55 -17.36
N THR A 282 16.14 30.24 -17.44
CA THR A 282 14.85 29.68 -17.86
C THR A 282 14.40 28.61 -16.89
N GLU A 283 13.13 28.60 -16.52
CA GLU A 283 12.57 27.73 -15.48
C GLU A 283 11.30 27.03 -15.99
N ILE A 284 11.03 25.81 -15.51
CA ILE A 284 9.78 25.10 -15.83
C ILE A 284 8.71 25.51 -14.84
N HIS A 285 7.57 25.94 -15.36
CA HIS A 285 6.36 26.23 -14.61
C HIS A 285 5.29 25.20 -14.91
N HIS A 286 4.39 25.01 -13.93
CA HIS A 286 3.31 24.04 -13.98
C HIS A 286 2.00 24.68 -13.50
N PHE A 287 0.94 24.39 -14.24
CA PHE A 287 -0.44 24.60 -13.85
C PHE A 287 -1.05 23.23 -13.54
N ASP A 288 -1.54 23.05 -12.33
CA ASP A 288 -2.07 21.78 -11.82
C ASP A 288 -3.56 21.55 -12.15
N GLY A 289 -4.23 22.53 -12.76
CA GLY A 289 -5.68 22.55 -12.98
C GLY A 289 -6.39 23.64 -12.17
N ASP A 290 -5.76 24.10 -11.08
CA ASP A 290 -6.30 25.11 -10.17
C ASP A 290 -5.37 26.33 -10.03
N SER A 291 -4.06 26.12 -9.97
CA SER A 291 -3.07 27.14 -9.67
C SER A 291 -1.77 26.99 -10.45
N THR A 292 -1.03 28.08 -10.59
CA THR A 292 0.27 28.11 -11.29
C THR A 292 1.42 28.24 -10.29
N ALA A 293 2.48 27.45 -10.49
CA ALA A 293 3.69 27.51 -9.67
C ALA A 293 4.96 27.16 -10.48
N PRO A 294 6.13 27.72 -10.11
CA PRO A 294 7.41 27.26 -10.65
C PRO A 294 7.71 25.85 -10.13
N LEU A 295 7.97 24.91 -11.04
CA LEU A 295 8.44 23.56 -10.73
C LEU A 295 9.96 23.58 -10.45
N THR A 296 10.68 24.46 -11.14
CA THR A 296 12.10 24.72 -10.93
C THR A 296 12.33 26.21 -10.63
N ASN A 297 13.38 26.52 -9.86
CA ASN A 297 13.77 27.89 -9.53
C ASN A 297 15.22 27.90 -9.02
N ASP A 298 16.17 27.75 -9.93
CA ASP A 298 17.59 27.81 -9.59
C ASP A 298 18.37 28.84 -10.40
N ALA A 299 19.50 28.48 -11.00
CA ALA A 299 20.36 29.42 -11.74
C ALA A 299 20.80 28.84 -13.08
N LEU A 300 20.18 27.72 -13.48
CA LEU A 300 20.50 26.91 -14.63
C LEU A 300 19.35 27.02 -15.63
N ASP A 301 19.64 26.81 -16.90
CA ASP A 301 18.60 26.88 -17.93
C ASP A 301 17.84 25.56 -18.02
N ASP A 302 16.53 25.62 -17.78
CA ASP A 302 15.59 24.54 -18.03
C ASP A 302 14.91 24.68 -19.41
N ARG A 303 14.85 23.57 -20.16
CA ARG A 303 14.47 23.58 -21.58
C ARG A 303 13.60 22.38 -21.95
N VAL A 304 12.81 22.54 -23.01
CA VAL A 304 12.04 21.46 -23.68
C VAL A 304 11.16 20.66 -22.70
N PRO A 305 10.28 21.32 -21.92
CA PRO A 305 9.36 20.59 -21.06
C PRO A 305 8.43 19.72 -21.89
N GLN A 306 8.05 18.58 -21.34
CA GLN A 306 7.05 17.64 -21.86
C GLN A 306 6.14 17.26 -20.70
N VAL A 307 4.85 17.09 -20.95
CA VAL A 307 3.87 16.64 -19.94
C VAL A 307 3.05 15.49 -20.49
N SER A 308 2.72 14.54 -19.63
CA SER A 308 1.87 13.41 -19.97
C SER A 308 1.02 12.99 -18.78
N LEU A 309 -0.04 12.23 -19.06
CA LEU A 309 -0.86 11.57 -18.05
C LEU A 309 -0.68 10.06 -18.17
N GLY A 310 -0.26 9.43 -17.09
CA GLY A 310 -0.17 7.99 -16.95
C GLY A 310 -1.18 7.44 -15.94
N GLU A 311 -1.09 6.14 -15.68
CA GLU A 311 -1.89 5.49 -14.62
C GLU A 311 -1.57 6.06 -13.22
N ALA A 312 -0.35 6.56 -13.01
CA ALA A 312 0.12 7.13 -11.76
C ALA A 312 -0.07 8.66 -11.67
N GLY A 313 -0.81 9.27 -12.58
CA GLY A 313 -1.02 10.72 -12.61
C GLY A 313 -0.11 11.47 -13.59
N VAL A 314 0.17 12.74 -13.28
CA VAL A 314 0.92 13.64 -14.15
C VAL A 314 2.41 13.39 -14.09
N THR A 315 3.04 13.32 -15.26
CA THR A 315 4.49 13.27 -15.38
C THR A 315 4.98 14.44 -16.22
N ILE A 316 6.12 15.03 -15.82
CA ILE A 316 6.74 16.15 -16.51
C ILE A 316 8.21 15.82 -16.71
N ALA A 317 8.72 15.92 -17.92
CA ALA A 317 10.14 15.71 -18.22
C ALA A 317 10.73 16.91 -18.96
N TRP A 318 11.95 17.28 -18.63
CA TRP A 318 12.65 18.41 -19.25
C TRP A 318 14.15 18.19 -19.21
N THR A 319 14.89 19.07 -19.88
CA THR A 319 16.35 19.06 -19.90
C THR A 319 16.89 20.27 -19.15
N LYS A 320 17.92 20.08 -18.35
CA LYS A 320 18.57 21.12 -17.56
C LYS A 320 20.04 21.26 -17.95
N ASP A 321 20.48 22.47 -18.25
CA ASP A 321 21.87 22.80 -18.54
C ASP A 321 22.65 22.97 -17.23
N ASP A 322 23.45 21.99 -16.84
CA ASP A 322 24.20 22.04 -15.57
C ASP A 322 25.47 22.93 -15.65
N GLY A 323 25.69 23.57 -16.80
CA GLY A 323 26.87 24.36 -17.14
C GLY A 323 27.98 23.58 -17.85
N ASN A 324 27.81 22.27 -18.07
CA ASN A 324 28.68 21.42 -18.88
C ASN A 324 27.92 20.77 -20.05
N ASP A 325 26.75 20.21 -19.78
CA ASP A 325 25.86 19.55 -20.74
C ASP A 325 24.39 19.59 -20.28
N ASP A 326 23.46 19.33 -21.21
CA ASP A 326 22.04 19.16 -20.88
C ASP A 326 21.79 17.75 -20.31
N ASP A 327 21.22 17.67 -19.10
CA ASP A 327 20.80 16.41 -18.44
C ASP A 327 19.27 16.28 -18.41
N LEU A 328 18.77 15.05 -18.36
CA LEU A 328 17.34 14.75 -18.28
C LEU A 328 16.84 14.75 -16.83
N TRP A 329 15.77 15.52 -16.60
CA TRP A 329 15.05 15.60 -15.34
C TRP A 329 13.58 15.23 -15.51
N MET A 330 12.97 14.75 -14.44
CA MET A 330 11.56 14.35 -14.45
C MET A 330 10.90 14.60 -13.09
N PHE A 331 9.69 15.14 -13.13
CA PHE A 331 8.72 15.08 -12.05
C PHE A 331 7.76 13.92 -12.35
N ASP A 332 7.64 12.98 -11.42
CA ASP A 332 6.86 11.75 -11.61
C ASP A 332 5.46 11.79 -10.99
N GLY A 333 5.04 12.97 -10.51
CA GLY A 333 3.83 13.15 -9.70
C GLY A 333 4.14 13.34 -8.21
N CYS A 334 5.32 12.88 -7.78
CA CYS A 334 5.73 12.84 -6.37
C CYS A 334 6.90 13.78 -6.09
N GLU A 335 8.00 13.63 -6.82
CA GLU A 335 9.19 14.45 -6.64
C GLU A 335 9.93 14.73 -7.95
N VAL A 336 10.76 15.79 -7.92
CA VAL A 336 11.67 16.12 -9.03
C VAL A 336 12.96 15.31 -8.90
N THR A 337 13.26 14.52 -9.93
CA THR A 337 14.44 13.64 -9.98
C THR A 337 15.31 13.92 -11.19
N GLN A 338 16.63 14.01 -10.97
CA GLN A 338 17.63 13.97 -12.03
C GLN A 338 17.79 12.52 -12.53
N LEU A 339 17.37 12.24 -13.77
CA LEU A 339 17.43 10.90 -14.35
C LEU A 339 18.81 10.58 -14.94
N THR A 340 19.48 11.59 -15.47
CA THR A 340 20.81 11.46 -16.07
C THR A 340 21.76 12.51 -15.48
N ASN A 341 23.01 12.11 -15.35
CA ASN A 341 24.10 12.94 -14.83
C ASN A 341 25.39 12.36 -15.42
N ASP A 342 25.61 12.62 -16.70
CA ASP A 342 26.80 12.17 -17.41
C ASP A 342 27.51 13.31 -18.15
N ASP A 343 28.38 12.99 -19.12
CA ASP A 343 29.14 13.98 -19.88
C ASP A 343 28.57 14.13 -21.31
N GLY A 344 27.31 13.74 -21.51
CA GLY A 344 26.67 13.59 -22.80
C GLY A 344 25.37 14.37 -22.87
N GLU A 345 25.23 15.21 -23.90
CA GLU A 345 24.06 16.05 -24.14
C GLU A 345 22.77 15.21 -24.28
N ASP A 346 21.98 15.15 -23.22
CA ASP A 346 20.69 14.49 -23.17
C ASP A 346 19.58 15.49 -23.58
N GLY A 347 18.98 15.25 -24.74
CA GLY A 347 18.06 16.17 -25.38
C GLY A 347 16.85 15.49 -26.03
N GLN A 348 15.88 16.32 -26.45
CA GLN A 348 14.66 15.88 -27.14
C GLN A 348 13.88 14.81 -26.35
N PRO A 349 13.52 15.08 -25.08
CA PRO A 349 12.67 14.17 -24.33
C PRO A 349 11.33 13.99 -25.05
N ALA A 350 10.81 12.77 -25.03
CA ALA A 350 9.47 12.41 -25.42
C ALA A 350 8.88 11.56 -24.29
N LEU A 351 7.66 11.89 -23.87
CA LEU A 351 7.05 11.36 -22.65
C LEU A 351 5.68 10.76 -22.95
N ASP A 352 5.42 9.57 -22.39
CA ASP A 352 4.08 8.98 -22.35
C ASP A 352 3.90 8.23 -21.02
N GLY A 353 3.08 8.79 -20.14
CA GLY A 353 2.97 8.41 -18.74
C GLY A 353 4.35 8.32 -18.06
N GLN A 354 4.65 7.17 -17.49
CA GLN A 354 5.91 6.88 -16.76
C GLN A 354 7.11 6.53 -17.66
N VAL A 355 6.96 6.60 -18.98
CA VAL A 355 8.01 6.24 -19.93
C VAL A 355 8.55 7.48 -20.63
N VAL A 356 9.84 7.73 -20.44
CA VAL A 356 10.57 8.79 -21.13
C VAL A 356 11.57 8.19 -22.12
N ALA A 357 11.61 8.73 -23.33
CA ALA A 357 12.61 8.44 -24.34
C ALA A 357 13.34 9.72 -24.74
N TRP A 358 14.65 9.66 -24.93
CA TRP A 358 15.45 10.84 -25.23
C TRP A 358 16.64 10.47 -26.12
N VAL A 359 17.32 11.50 -26.61
CA VAL A 359 18.54 11.39 -27.40
C VAL A 359 19.73 11.77 -26.55
N ARG A 360 20.74 10.91 -26.51
CA ARG A 360 22.04 11.21 -25.90
C ARG A 360 23.09 11.49 -26.96
N GLY A 361 23.63 12.70 -26.94
CA GLY A 361 24.73 13.14 -27.78
C GLY A 361 26.09 12.84 -27.12
N THR A 362 26.99 12.21 -27.87
CA THR A 362 28.39 12.01 -27.42
C THR A 362 29.37 12.98 -28.12
N GLY A 363 28.85 14.03 -28.74
CA GLY A 363 29.59 14.96 -29.60
C GLY A 363 30.02 14.40 -30.97
N THR A 364 29.84 13.10 -31.23
CA THR A 364 30.16 12.46 -32.53
C THR A 364 29.06 11.56 -33.07
N SER A 365 28.09 11.18 -32.23
CA SER A 365 26.88 10.44 -32.58
C SER A 365 25.78 10.80 -31.59
N ALA A 366 24.55 10.44 -31.93
CA ALA A 366 23.38 10.66 -31.10
C ALA A 366 22.59 9.35 -30.99
N GLU A 367 22.29 8.90 -29.78
CA GLU A 367 21.73 7.57 -29.51
C GLU A 367 20.40 7.67 -28.76
N VAL A 368 19.48 6.76 -29.02
CA VAL A 368 18.16 6.78 -28.38
C VAL A 368 18.19 5.91 -27.12
N TRP A 369 17.71 6.49 -26.04
CA TRP A 369 17.55 5.86 -24.75
C TRP A 369 16.09 5.90 -24.31
N ARG A 370 15.74 5.01 -23.39
CA ARG A 370 14.43 4.93 -22.75
C ARG A 370 14.58 4.57 -21.29
N ALA A 371 13.77 5.20 -20.44
CA ALA A 371 13.61 4.82 -19.05
C ALA A 371 12.13 4.64 -18.69
N ARG A 372 11.88 3.78 -17.70
CA ARG A 372 10.63 3.74 -16.94
C ARG A 372 10.94 4.24 -15.53
N VAL A 373 10.17 5.21 -15.08
CA VAL A 373 10.29 5.80 -13.74
C VAL A 373 8.98 5.56 -13.01
N GLU A 374 9.06 4.92 -11.86
CA GLU A 374 7.90 4.66 -10.99
C GLU A 374 8.07 5.44 -9.68
N CYS A 375 7.00 6.13 -9.27
CA CYS A 375 6.88 6.65 -7.91
C CYS A 375 6.50 5.49 -6.98
N GLU A 376 7.21 5.33 -5.87
CA GLU A 376 6.77 4.45 -4.78
C GLU A 376 5.74 5.21 -3.93
N PRO A 377 4.53 4.68 -3.69
CA PRO A 377 3.50 5.32 -2.87
C PRO A 377 4.06 5.74 -1.51
N TYR A 378 3.82 6.99 -1.11
CA TYR A 378 4.30 7.50 0.16
C TYR A 378 3.40 8.58 0.73
N CYS A 379 3.29 8.56 2.06
CA CYS A 379 2.44 9.50 2.75
C CYS A 379 3.00 10.94 2.77
N GLY A 380 2.16 11.87 2.33
CA GLY A 380 2.33 13.31 2.34
C GLY A 380 2.50 13.95 0.96
N ASP A 381 2.01 13.32 -0.11
CA ASP A 381 2.16 13.77 -1.49
C ASP A 381 0.90 14.46 -2.06
N GLY A 382 -0.15 14.53 -1.27
CA GLY A 382 -1.44 15.13 -1.59
C GLY A 382 -2.37 14.21 -2.38
N GLN A 383 -1.99 12.96 -2.64
CA GLN A 383 -2.80 11.95 -3.32
C GLN A 383 -3.07 10.79 -2.36
N VAL A 384 -4.30 10.25 -2.36
CA VAL A 384 -4.60 9.05 -1.56
C VAL A 384 -4.33 7.82 -2.41
N ASP A 385 -3.17 7.21 -2.21
CA ASP A 385 -2.73 6.03 -2.97
C ASP A 385 -3.30 4.70 -2.45
N ASP A 386 -3.12 3.63 -3.25
CA ASP A 386 -3.59 2.28 -2.95
C ASP A 386 -2.87 1.71 -1.70
N GLY A 387 -3.51 1.83 -0.53
CA GLY A 387 -2.94 1.47 0.77
C GLY A 387 -2.97 2.60 1.81
N GLU A 388 -3.34 3.81 1.39
CA GLU A 388 -3.47 5.01 2.21
C GLU A 388 -4.95 5.26 2.56
N ALA A 389 -5.22 5.73 3.77
CA ALA A 389 -6.57 6.09 4.21
C ALA A 389 -6.87 7.59 4.08
N CYS A 390 -5.82 8.41 3.95
CA CYS A 390 -5.82 9.86 3.76
C CYS A 390 -4.46 10.27 3.20
N ASP A 391 -4.35 11.50 2.71
CA ASP A 391 -3.09 12.22 2.48
C ASP A 391 -3.39 13.72 2.58
N ASP A 392 -2.67 14.46 3.44
CA ASP A 392 -2.87 15.90 3.66
C ASP A 392 -1.76 16.76 3.05
N GLY A 393 -1.01 16.20 2.09
CA GLY A 393 0.08 16.88 1.38
C GLY A 393 1.33 17.08 2.23
N ASN A 394 1.41 16.43 3.40
CA ASN A 394 2.61 16.40 4.20
C ASN A 394 2.68 15.19 5.16
N ALA A 395 3.77 15.06 5.92
CA ALA A 395 3.99 13.95 6.86
C ALA A 395 4.02 14.40 8.32
N THR A 396 3.39 15.54 8.62
CA THR A 396 3.20 16.00 10.00
C THR A 396 2.14 15.10 10.65
N PRO A 397 2.28 14.75 11.92
CA PRO A 397 1.19 14.11 12.66
C PRO A 397 0.27 15.14 13.30
N ASP A 398 -0.99 14.76 13.51
CA ASP A 398 -2.06 15.52 14.16
C ASP A 398 -2.55 16.75 13.37
N ASP A 399 -2.48 16.73 12.03
CA ASP A 399 -3.00 17.78 11.12
C ASP A 399 -3.95 17.27 10.02
N GLY A 400 -4.59 16.13 10.27
CA GLY A 400 -5.62 15.54 9.41
C GLY A 400 -5.22 14.19 8.85
N CYS A 401 -3.94 14.01 8.54
CA CYS A 401 -3.41 12.74 8.12
C CYS A 401 -2.09 12.41 8.82
N SER A 402 -2.04 11.25 9.48
CA SER A 402 -0.79 10.85 10.13
C SER A 402 0.33 10.63 9.11
N ALA A 403 1.58 10.68 9.54
CA ALA A 403 2.77 10.32 8.73
C ALA A 403 2.80 8.86 8.20
N LEU A 404 1.76 8.06 8.47
CA LEU A 404 1.55 6.70 7.96
C LEU A 404 0.24 6.59 7.17
N CYS A 405 -0.33 7.72 6.76
CA CYS A 405 -1.54 7.85 5.96
C CYS A 405 -2.75 7.16 6.59
N GLN A 406 -2.94 7.46 7.86
CA GLN A 406 -4.11 7.10 8.66
C GLN A 406 -4.89 8.37 8.99
N LEU A 407 -6.19 8.36 8.72
CA LEU A 407 -7.09 9.51 8.92
C LEU A 407 -7.12 9.94 10.40
N GLU A 408 -6.97 11.24 10.64
CA GLU A 408 -6.95 11.87 11.96
C GLU A 408 -8.08 12.92 12.08
N CYS A 409 -9.30 12.44 12.32
CA CYS A 409 -10.50 13.28 12.48
C CYS A 409 -10.41 14.24 13.70
N GLY A 410 -10.96 15.45 13.58
CA GLY A 410 -11.21 16.36 14.69
C GLY A 410 -10.20 17.49 14.85
N ASP A 411 -9.57 17.93 13.76
CA ASP A 411 -8.52 18.95 13.75
C ASP A 411 -9.06 20.39 13.49
N GLY A 412 -10.33 20.50 13.11
CA GLY A 412 -11.03 21.74 12.79
C GLY A 412 -11.03 22.10 11.30
N THR A 413 -10.55 21.22 10.42
CA THR A 413 -10.42 21.45 8.98
C THR A 413 -10.90 20.24 8.19
N GLN A 414 -11.99 20.36 7.45
CA GLN A 414 -12.49 19.26 6.62
C GLN A 414 -11.50 18.93 5.47
N GLN A 415 -10.85 17.76 5.51
CA GLN A 415 -10.00 17.27 4.42
C GLN A 415 -10.82 16.52 3.33
N PRO A 416 -10.28 16.26 2.12
CA PRO A 416 -11.03 15.60 1.04
C PRO A 416 -11.59 14.21 1.39
N ALA A 417 -10.94 13.50 2.32
CA ALA A 417 -11.39 12.20 2.81
C ALA A 417 -12.49 12.29 3.90
N GLU A 418 -12.79 13.49 4.40
CA GLU A 418 -13.75 13.74 5.47
C GLU A 418 -15.09 14.30 4.93
N GLN A 419 -16.21 13.81 5.45
CA GLN A 419 -17.53 14.38 5.13
C GLN A 419 -17.89 15.58 6.02
N CYS A 420 -17.20 15.73 7.15
CA CYS A 420 -17.29 16.84 8.09
C CYS A 420 -16.04 16.86 8.97
N ASP A 421 -15.78 17.98 9.64
CA ASP A 421 -14.90 18.07 10.82
C ASP A 421 -15.45 19.19 11.71
N ASP A 422 -15.72 18.89 12.98
CA ASP A 422 -16.25 19.86 13.96
C ASP A 422 -15.24 20.31 15.03
N GLY A 423 -13.96 20.02 14.80
CA GLY A 423 -12.85 20.36 15.69
C GLY A 423 -12.72 19.44 16.90
N GLY A 424 -13.29 18.22 16.80
CA GLY A 424 -13.17 17.18 17.80
C GLY A 424 -13.55 15.80 17.28
N VAL A 425 -13.51 14.81 18.19
CA VAL A 425 -13.94 13.42 17.93
C VAL A 425 -15.04 13.01 18.89
N ALA A 426 -15.80 13.99 19.39
CA ALA A 426 -17.00 13.68 20.14
C ALA A 426 -18.07 13.22 19.13
N PRO A 427 -18.95 12.29 19.50
CA PRO A 427 -20.12 11.96 18.70
C PRO A 427 -21.32 12.85 19.11
N GLY A 428 -22.18 13.18 18.16
CA GLY A 428 -23.42 13.94 18.37
C GLY A 428 -23.29 15.46 18.38
N ASP A 429 -22.13 16.00 17.99
CA ASP A 429 -21.87 17.43 17.77
C ASP A 429 -21.96 17.87 16.30
N GLY A 430 -22.35 16.94 15.43
CA GLY A 430 -22.59 17.19 14.01
C GLY A 430 -21.54 16.55 13.11
N CYS A 431 -20.49 15.96 13.68
CA CYS A 431 -19.54 15.13 12.96
C CYS A 431 -19.14 13.91 13.77
N SER A 432 -19.14 12.73 13.16
CA SER A 432 -18.77 11.51 13.87
C SER A 432 -17.25 11.45 14.14
N PRO A 433 -16.79 10.60 15.08
CA PRO A 433 -15.34 10.34 15.28
C PRO A 433 -14.63 9.70 14.07
N GLN A 434 -15.35 9.41 12.99
CA GLN A 434 -14.85 8.90 11.71
C GLN A 434 -15.10 9.91 10.59
N CYS A 435 -15.42 11.15 10.93
CA CYS A 435 -15.63 12.26 10.01
C CYS A 435 -16.75 12.00 8.98
N THR A 436 -17.90 11.50 9.48
CA THR A 436 -19.16 11.37 8.74
C THR A 436 -20.21 12.31 9.29
N ILE A 437 -21.02 12.91 8.41
CA ILE A 437 -22.10 13.83 8.80
C ILE A 437 -23.13 13.06 9.61
N GLU A 438 -23.60 13.64 10.72
CA GLU A 438 -24.67 13.08 11.56
C GLU A 438 -26.00 13.82 11.28
N GLU A 439 -26.79 13.39 10.28
CA GLU A 439 -28.06 14.06 9.87
C GLU A 439 -29.22 13.12 9.49
N CYS A 440 -30.46 13.51 9.84
CA CYS A 440 -31.65 12.73 9.57
C CYS A 440 -32.13 12.81 8.11
N GLY A 441 -32.43 11.66 7.52
CA GLY A 441 -32.88 11.46 6.14
C GLY A 441 -31.74 11.20 5.13
N ASN A 442 -30.56 10.79 5.60
CA ASN A 442 -29.37 10.49 4.81
C ASN A 442 -29.18 8.98 4.52
N ASP A 443 -30.13 8.12 4.91
CA ASP A 443 -30.08 6.64 4.80
C ASP A 443 -29.02 5.97 5.71
N ILE A 444 -28.48 6.69 6.71
CA ILE A 444 -27.45 6.22 7.65
C ILE A 444 -27.95 6.47 9.08
N LEU A 445 -28.05 5.41 9.88
CA LEU A 445 -28.47 5.54 11.28
C LEU A 445 -27.35 6.20 12.13
N ASP A 446 -27.48 7.50 12.37
CA ASP A 446 -26.47 8.31 13.05
C ASP A 446 -26.61 8.35 14.59
N PHE A 447 -25.59 8.88 15.28
CA PHE A 447 -25.60 8.98 16.74
C PHE A 447 -26.68 9.96 17.23
N GLY A 448 -27.78 9.43 17.77
CA GLY A 448 -28.91 10.21 18.28
C GLY A 448 -30.23 9.93 17.55
N GLU A 449 -30.17 9.19 16.46
CA GLU A 449 -31.33 8.72 15.68
C GLU A 449 -31.85 7.38 16.20
N GLU A 450 -33.17 7.19 16.17
CA GLU A 450 -33.82 5.93 16.55
C GLU A 450 -34.20 5.10 15.31
N CYS A 451 -34.27 5.71 14.13
CA CYS A 451 -34.62 5.07 12.88
C CYS A 451 -34.11 5.90 11.69
N GLU A 452 -34.05 5.30 10.49
CA GLU A 452 -33.85 6.06 9.25
C GLU A 452 -34.68 5.53 8.08
N ASP A 453 -35.29 6.45 7.30
CA ASP A 453 -36.15 6.12 6.14
C ASP A 453 -35.81 6.90 4.86
N GLY A 454 -34.67 7.57 4.86
CA GLY A 454 -34.12 8.27 3.69
C GLY A 454 -34.83 9.58 3.37
N ASN A 455 -35.68 10.08 4.28
CA ASN A 455 -36.29 11.38 4.16
C ASN A 455 -36.73 11.97 5.53
N THR A 456 -37.53 13.05 5.52
CA THR A 456 -38.00 13.75 6.74
C THR A 456 -39.51 13.94 6.75
N ALA A 457 -40.23 13.21 5.89
CA ALA A 457 -41.68 13.19 5.94
C ALA A 457 -42.14 12.48 7.22
N PRO A 458 -43.28 12.90 7.79
CA PRO A 458 -43.88 12.17 8.90
C PRO A 458 -44.83 11.09 8.38
N LEU A 459 -44.97 10.02 9.15
CA LEU A 459 -45.86 8.86 8.97
C LEU A 459 -45.50 7.94 7.80
N ASP A 460 -44.22 7.82 7.48
CA ASP A 460 -43.69 6.89 6.47
C ASP A 460 -42.54 5.98 6.96
N GLY A 461 -42.17 6.10 8.23
CA GLY A 461 -41.22 5.21 8.90
C GLY A 461 -40.47 5.90 10.04
N CYS A 462 -40.05 7.13 9.80
CA CYS A 462 -39.37 7.99 10.75
C CYS A 462 -40.02 9.38 10.78
N ASP A 463 -40.01 10.04 11.93
CA ASP A 463 -40.36 11.46 11.96
C ASP A 463 -39.20 12.34 11.44
N ALA A 464 -39.46 13.64 11.26
CA ALA A 464 -38.46 14.61 10.82
C ALA A 464 -37.28 14.82 11.80
N ALA A 465 -37.25 14.11 12.92
CA ALA A 465 -36.15 14.07 13.89
C ALA A 465 -35.60 12.62 14.05
N CYS A 466 -35.88 11.75 13.08
CA CYS A 466 -35.47 10.35 13.04
C CYS A 466 -35.86 9.58 14.31
N GLN A 467 -37.06 9.87 14.81
CA GLN A 467 -37.69 9.13 15.89
C GLN A 467 -38.73 8.17 15.32
N LEU A 468 -38.81 6.98 15.92
CA LEU A 468 -39.73 5.93 15.48
C LEU A 468 -41.19 6.30 15.84
N GLU A 469 -42.08 6.23 14.85
CA GLU A 469 -43.48 6.70 14.95
C GLU A 469 -44.50 5.65 15.40
N CYS A 470 -44.14 4.92 16.46
CA CYS A 470 -44.94 3.80 16.97
C CYS A 470 -46.33 4.15 17.54
N GLY A 471 -47.35 3.32 17.25
CA GLY A 471 -48.64 3.27 17.96
C GLY A 471 -49.84 3.85 17.21
N ASN A 472 -49.81 3.85 15.88
CA ASN A 472 -50.85 4.41 15.00
C ASN A 472 -51.89 3.35 14.53
N GLY A 473 -51.63 2.07 14.80
CA GLY A 473 -52.44 0.91 14.44
C GLY A 473 -52.10 0.27 13.08
N VAL A 474 -51.00 0.66 12.44
CA VAL A 474 -50.55 0.19 11.13
C VAL A 474 -49.03 0.01 11.15
N PRO A 475 -48.51 -1.23 11.03
CA PRO A 475 -47.06 -1.44 10.93
C PRO A 475 -46.55 -0.93 9.58
N GLU A 476 -45.73 0.13 9.61
CA GLU A 476 -45.19 0.84 8.45
C GLU A 476 -43.65 1.02 8.59
N GLY A 477 -42.94 1.18 7.47
CA GLY A 477 -41.48 1.44 7.49
C GLY A 477 -40.65 0.39 8.25
N ALA A 478 -39.93 0.85 9.28
CA ALA A 478 -39.02 0.07 10.13
C ALA A 478 -39.69 -0.65 11.32
N GLU A 479 -41.02 -0.57 11.44
CA GLU A 479 -41.77 -1.20 12.53
C GLU A 479 -41.95 -2.72 12.32
N GLU A 480 -41.68 -3.53 13.36
CA GLU A 480 -41.93 -4.98 13.34
C GLU A 480 -43.38 -5.34 13.73
N CYS A 481 -44.05 -4.43 14.43
CA CYS A 481 -45.46 -4.50 14.84
C CYS A 481 -46.02 -3.10 15.08
N ASP A 482 -47.35 -2.99 15.17
CA ASP A 482 -48.05 -1.85 15.76
C ASP A 482 -49.41 -2.36 16.28
N ASP A 483 -49.66 -2.22 17.59
CA ASP A 483 -50.90 -2.66 18.25
C ASP A 483 -51.86 -1.51 18.61
N GLY A 484 -51.57 -0.30 18.12
CA GLY A 484 -52.45 0.86 18.21
C GLY A 484 -52.22 1.75 19.43
N ASP A 485 -51.17 1.51 20.22
CA ASP A 485 -50.62 2.47 21.18
C ASP A 485 -49.11 2.24 21.44
N ARG A 486 -48.55 2.85 22.50
CA ARG A 486 -47.12 2.72 22.86
C ARG A 486 -46.93 2.05 24.23
N THR A 487 -47.92 1.30 24.68
CA THR A 487 -47.84 0.51 25.90
C THR A 487 -46.99 -0.72 25.60
N SER A 488 -46.09 -1.06 26.51
CA SER A 488 -45.37 -2.33 26.41
C SER A 488 -46.13 -3.43 27.16
N GLY A 489 -46.12 -4.65 26.62
CA GLY A 489 -46.70 -5.85 27.20
C GLY A 489 -48.07 -6.28 26.65
N ASP A 490 -48.59 -5.63 25.61
CA ASP A 490 -49.88 -5.94 24.99
C ASP A 490 -49.80 -6.43 23.52
N GLY A 491 -48.60 -6.63 23.01
CA GLY A 491 -48.36 -7.28 21.72
C GLY A 491 -47.33 -6.55 20.85
N CYS A 492 -47.06 -5.28 21.15
CA CYS A 492 -46.04 -4.48 20.51
C CYS A 492 -45.36 -3.57 21.53
N SER A 493 -44.04 -3.42 21.43
CA SER A 493 -43.31 -2.56 22.37
C SER A 493 -43.54 -1.08 22.06
N SER A 494 -43.21 -0.20 23.02
CA SER A 494 -43.27 1.26 22.82
C SER A 494 -42.34 1.82 21.71
N THR A 495 -41.49 0.96 21.14
CA THR A 495 -40.56 1.19 20.02
C THR A 495 -40.86 0.24 18.85
N CYS A 496 -42.09 -0.25 18.74
CA CYS A 496 -42.61 -1.03 17.62
C CYS A 496 -41.81 -2.31 17.28
N LEU A 497 -41.35 -2.98 18.33
CA LEU A 497 -40.74 -4.32 18.27
C LEU A 497 -41.73 -5.36 18.76
N ALA A 498 -41.81 -6.49 18.06
CA ALA A 498 -42.75 -7.55 18.41
C ALA A 498 -42.29 -8.25 19.70
N GLU A 499 -43.10 -8.15 20.76
CA GLU A 499 -42.77 -8.68 22.09
C GLU A 499 -42.98 -10.22 22.14
N VAL A 500 -41.99 -10.98 21.66
CA VAL A 500 -42.08 -12.44 21.48
C VAL A 500 -40.77 -13.15 21.82
N CYS A 501 -40.83 -14.03 22.81
CA CYS A 501 -39.75 -14.94 23.17
C CYS A 501 -39.13 -15.72 21.99
N GLY A 502 -37.79 -15.69 21.93
CA GLY A 502 -36.93 -16.28 20.92
C GLY A 502 -36.62 -15.36 19.73
N ASN A 503 -36.70 -14.04 19.89
CA ASN A 503 -36.48 -13.05 18.83
C ASN A 503 -35.13 -12.32 18.92
N ASP A 504 -34.19 -12.82 19.75
CA ASP A 504 -32.88 -12.24 20.08
C ASP A 504 -32.95 -10.92 20.88
N ARG A 505 -34.11 -10.59 21.49
CA ARG A 505 -34.32 -9.36 22.27
C ARG A 505 -35.10 -9.63 23.55
N VAL A 506 -34.71 -9.02 24.67
CA VAL A 506 -35.42 -9.21 25.95
C VAL A 506 -36.56 -8.20 26.06
N ASP A 507 -37.80 -8.67 25.91
CA ASP A 507 -38.99 -7.82 25.86
C ASP A 507 -39.68 -7.64 27.23
N PHE A 508 -40.71 -6.79 27.29
CA PHE A 508 -41.41 -6.48 28.53
C PHE A 508 -42.16 -7.71 29.08
N GLY A 509 -41.70 -8.23 30.22
CA GLY A 509 -42.25 -9.43 30.84
C GLY A 509 -41.35 -10.66 30.70
N GLU A 510 -40.27 -10.55 29.94
CA GLU A 510 -39.23 -11.55 29.78
C GLU A 510 -38.05 -11.28 30.74
N GLU A 511 -37.42 -12.33 31.24
CA GLU A 511 -36.18 -12.24 32.03
C GLU A 511 -34.92 -12.48 31.16
N CYS A 512 -35.05 -13.08 29.96
CA CYS A 512 -33.99 -13.32 28.97
C CYS A 512 -34.58 -13.54 27.55
N ASP A 513 -33.73 -13.62 26.52
CA ASP A 513 -34.05 -14.11 25.16
C ASP A 513 -32.73 -14.56 24.50
N ASP A 514 -32.70 -15.73 23.85
CA ASP A 514 -31.52 -16.31 23.19
C ASP A 514 -31.74 -16.67 21.71
N GLY A 515 -32.67 -15.95 21.06
CA GLY A 515 -32.87 -16.04 19.60
C GLY A 515 -33.60 -17.29 19.14
N ASN A 516 -34.07 -18.10 20.09
CA ASN A 516 -34.85 -19.28 19.81
C ASN A 516 -35.68 -19.74 21.03
N LEU A 517 -36.34 -20.90 20.92
CA LEU A 517 -37.20 -21.47 21.98
C LEU A 517 -36.67 -22.82 22.49
N LEU A 518 -35.40 -23.13 22.24
CA LEU A 518 -34.78 -24.33 22.75
C LEU A 518 -34.54 -24.16 24.26
N PRO A 519 -34.67 -25.22 25.06
CA PRO A 519 -34.33 -25.13 26.48
C PRO A 519 -32.83 -25.37 26.69
N GLY A 520 -32.18 -24.50 27.48
CA GLY A 520 -30.86 -24.73 28.05
C GLY A 520 -29.68 -24.04 27.34
N ASP A 521 -29.94 -23.11 26.43
CA ASP A 521 -28.98 -22.36 25.63
C ASP A 521 -28.80 -20.88 26.04
N GLY A 522 -29.51 -20.44 27.07
CA GLY A 522 -29.34 -19.09 27.64
C GLY A 522 -30.64 -18.58 28.23
N CYS A 523 -31.73 -18.95 27.58
CA CYS A 523 -33.09 -18.65 27.96
C CYS A 523 -33.95 -19.91 27.86
N ASP A 524 -35.05 -20.00 28.61
CA ASP A 524 -36.00 -21.07 28.42
C ASP A 524 -37.17 -20.63 27.52
N ALA A 525 -38.01 -21.57 27.10
CA ALA A 525 -39.13 -21.28 26.20
C ALA A 525 -40.25 -20.41 26.84
N ALA A 526 -40.11 -20.01 28.10
CA ALA A 526 -40.97 -19.05 28.79
C ALA A 526 -40.27 -17.70 29.03
N CYS A 527 -39.07 -17.55 28.47
CA CYS A 527 -38.19 -16.42 28.64
C CYS A 527 -37.81 -16.13 30.10
N ASP A 528 -37.72 -17.18 30.93
CA ASP A 528 -37.20 -17.10 32.30
C ASP A 528 -35.66 -17.27 32.31
N ALA A 529 -34.95 -16.38 33.02
CA ALA A 529 -33.49 -16.32 32.98
C ALA A 529 -32.84 -17.51 33.67
N GLU A 530 -32.12 -18.33 32.91
CA GLU A 530 -31.46 -19.50 33.47
C GLU A 530 -30.17 -19.18 34.31
N SER A 531 -29.71 -17.90 34.43
CA SER A 531 -28.65 -17.31 35.33
C SER A 531 -27.32 -18.08 35.60
N PRO A 532 -26.10 -17.47 35.75
CA PRO A 532 -25.35 -16.41 35.05
C PRO A 532 -24.02 -16.96 34.43
N ALA A 533 -23.90 -17.06 33.10
CA ALA A 533 -22.89 -17.88 32.40
C ALA A 533 -21.41 -17.40 32.39
N PRO A 534 -21.06 -16.11 32.17
CA PRO A 534 -19.69 -15.79 31.73
C PRO A 534 -18.59 -15.88 32.80
N ALA A 535 -18.92 -15.63 34.07
CA ALA A 535 -17.94 -15.67 35.15
C ALA A 535 -17.52 -17.10 35.52
N VAL A 536 -18.39 -18.10 35.28
CA VAL A 536 -18.13 -19.52 35.54
C VAL A 536 -17.29 -20.11 34.41
N GLU A 537 -17.66 -19.85 33.16
CA GLU A 537 -16.89 -20.28 31.98
C GLU A 537 -15.46 -19.74 31.99
N ARG A 538 -15.29 -18.44 32.24
CA ARG A 538 -13.96 -17.83 32.39
C ARG A 538 -13.13 -18.52 33.48
N ARG A 539 -13.75 -18.88 34.61
CA ARG A 539 -13.05 -19.58 35.70
C ARG A 539 -12.68 -21.00 35.32
N CYS A 540 -13.52 -21.68 34.53
CA CYS A 540 -13.24 -23.00 33.98
C CYS A 540 -12.03 -22.96 33.05
N ILE A 541 -12.07 -22.12 31.99
CA ILE A 541 -11.00 -21.99 30.99
C ILE A 541 -9.67 -21.64 31.66
N GLN A 542 -9.65 -20.64 32.55
CA GLN A 542 -8.44 -20.21 33.24
C GLN A 542 -7.85 -21.30 34.16
N ALA A 543 -8.72 -22.07 34.82
CA ALA A 543 -8.27 -23.14 35.72
C ALA A 543 -7.64 -24.29 34.93
N LEU A 544 -8.26 -24.69 33.81
CA LEU A 544 -7.74 -25.77 32.97
C LEU A 544 -6.44 -25.36 32.26
N ASN A 545 -6.39 -24.16 31.67
CA ASN A 545 -5.17 -23.64 31.04
C ASN A 545 -3.96 -23.60 32.00
N GLN A 546 -4.16 -23.18 33.24
CA GLN A 546 -3.11 -23.20 34.26
C GLN A 546 -2.66 -24.63 34.64
N ARG A 547 -3.60 -25.58 34.69
CA ARG A 547 -3.29 -26.99 34.99
C ARG A 547 -2.59 -27.68 33.83
N ALA A 548 -3.01 -27.39 32.60
CA ALA A 548 -2.41 -27.88 31.37
C ALA A 548 -0.92 -27.51 31.29
N ALA A 549 -0.60 -26.22 31.45
CA ALA A 549 0.79 -25.76 31.46
C ALA A 549 1.61 -26.38 32.60
N ALA A 550 1.02 -26.56 33.78
CA ALA A 550 1.69 -27.19 34.92
C ALA A 550 1.94 -28.70 34.71
N LEU A 551 1.01 -29.41 34.06
CA LEU A 551 1.14 -30.81 33.69
C LEU A 551 2.24 -30.98 32.64
N ALA A 552 2.20 -30.21 31.55
CA ALA A 552 3.21 -30.24 30.50
C ALA A 552 4.62 -29.95 31.07
N GLN A 553 4.72 -28.99 31.98
CA GLN A 553 5.96 -28.69 32.66
C GLN A 553 6.42 -29.84 33.59
N ALA A 554 5.51 -30.51 34.29
CA ALA A 554 5.83 -31.68 35.12
C ALA A 554 6.35 -32.83 34.24
N GLN A 555 5.70 -33.08 33.10
CA GLN A 555 6.13 -34.10 32.14
C GLN A 555 7.52 -33.81 31.56
N ARG A 556 7.82 -32.57 31.17
CA ARG A 556 9.19 -32.18 30.75
C ARG A 556 10.21 -32.33 31.87
N ARG A 557 9.84 -32.06 33.14
CA ARG A 557 10.72 -32.33 34.30
C ARG A 557 11.00 -33.83 34.45
N GLN A 558 9.99 -34.67 34.29
CA GLN A 558 10.12 -36.12 34.36
C GLN A 558 10.98 -36.64 33.20
N ALA A 559 10.70 -36.25 31.95
CA ALA A 559 11.46 -36.67 30.79
C ALA A 559 12.97 -36.33 30.91
N ARG A 560 13.31 -35.13 31.40
CA ARG A 560 14.71 -34.77 31.70
C ARG A 560 15.33 -35.63 32.81
N ALA A 561 14.55 -35.99 33.83
CA ALA A 561 15.02 -36.88 34.89
C ALA A 561 15.25 -38.30 34.35
N CYS A 562 14.41 -38.78 33.44
CA CYS A 562 14.59 -40.06 32.76
C CYS A 562 15.87 -40.07 31.91
N LEU A 563 16.09 -39.03 31.09
CA LEU A 563 17.31 -38.88 30.31
C LEU A 563 18.55 -38.88 31.21
N ALA A 564 18.52 -38.11 32.31
CA ALA A 564 19.64 -38.05 33.25
C ALA A 564 19.87 -39.39 34.00
N ALA A 565 18.80 -40.09 34.38
CA ALA A 565 18.87 -41.39 35.03
C ALA A 565 19.44 -42.46 34.09
N ALA A 566 19.02 -42.48 32.83
CA ALA A 566 19.54 -43.37 31.81
C ALA A 566 21.03 -43.11 31.53
N ALA A 567 21.42 -41.84 31.37
CA ALA A 567 22.83 -41.46 31.23
C ALA A 567 23.68 -41.89 32.44
N ALA A 568 23.10 -41.88 33.66
CA ALA A 568 23.77 -42.33 34.88
C ALA A 568 23.72 -43.84 35.13
N GLY A 569 22.93 -44.60 34.37
CA GLY A 569 22.66 -46.02 34.63
C GLY A 569 21.81 -46.28 35.89
N ASP A 570 21.02 -45.30 36.33
CA ASP A 570 20.18 -45.38 37.53
C ASP A 570 18.86 -46.11 37.22
N THR A 571 18.91 -47.44 37.27
CA THR A 571 17.74 -48.30 36.99
C THR A 571 16.59 -48.13 37.98
N GLU A 572 16.85 -47.64 39.20
CA GLU A 572 15.80 -47.40 40.20
C GLU A 572 14.99 -46.15 39.81
N ALA A 573 15.69 -45.08 39.39
CA ALA A 573 15.04 -43.85 38.95
C ALA A 573 14.26 -44.00 37.63
N LEU A 574 14.64 -44.96 36.76
CA LEU A 574 13.94 -45.24 35.50
C LEU A 574 12.63 -46.02 35.68
N GLY A 575 12.46 -46.74 36.79
CA GLY A 575 11.31 -47.61 37.01
C GLY A 575 11.37 -48.91 36.21
N VAL A 576 10.23 -49.57 36.02
CA VAL A 576 10.16 -50.89 35.36
C VAL A 576 9.24 -50.81 34.13
N PRO A 577 9.71 -51.20 32.91
CA PRO A 577 11.09 -51.57 32.59
C PRO A 577 12.07 -50.39 32.72
N ALA A 578 13.31 -50.68 33.12
CA ALA A 578 14.33 -49.69 33.43
C ALA A 578 15.02 -49.16 32.16
N THR A 579 14.26 -48.47 31.31
CA THR A 579 14.76 -47.84 30.08
C THR A 579 14.35 -46.36 30.02
N ALA A 580 15.11 -45.55 29.28
CA ALA A 580 14.85 -44.12 29.11
C ALA A 580 13.49 -43.89 28.44
N GLN A 581 13.21 -44.63 27.36
CA GLN A 581 11.96 -44.53 26.60
C GLN A 581 10.75 -44.91 27.46
N ALA A 582 10.85 -46.00 28.23
CA ALA A 582 9.77 -46.44 29.10
C ALA A 582 9.53 -45.47 30.27
N CYS A 583 10.60 -44.88 30.82
CA CYS A 583 10.50 -43.89 31.89
C CYS A 583 9.71 -42.64 31.50
N LEU A 584 9.68 -42.27 30.20
CA LEU A 584 8.88 -41.15 29.71
C LEU A 584 7.39 -41.32 30.02
N THR A 585 6.88 -42.56 30.08
CA THR A 585 5.44 -42.83 30.24
C THR A 585 5.06 -43.55 31.53
N ASN A 586 5.97 -44.31 32.15
CA ASN A 586 5.68 -45.12 33.33
C ASN A 586 5.55 -44.34 34.66
N ASP A 587 5.82 -43.03 34.67
CA ASP A 587 5.70 -42.13 35.83
C ASP A 587 6.13 -42.76 37.18
N PRO A 588 7.39 -43.20 37.33
CA PRO A 588 7.88 -43.92 38.52
C PRO A 588 7.66 -43.18 39.85
N LYS A 589 7.52 -41.85 39.82
CA LYS A 589 7.28 -41.02 41.02
C LYS A 589 5.80 -40.69 41.26
N GLY A 590 4.90 -41.12 40.37
CA GLY A 590 3.46 -40.80 40.43
C GLY A 590 3.15 -39.30 40.27
N THR A 591 4.11 -38.51 39.77
CA THR A 591 4.00 -37.05 39.69
C THR A 591 3.10 -36.59 38.57
N ILE A 592 3.05 -37.34 37.48
CA ILE A 592 2.25 -37.05 36.29
C ILE A 592 0.82 -37.48 36.53
N ALA A 593 0.61 -38.68 37.08
CA ALA A 593 -0.70 -39.12 37.52
C ALA A 593 -1.31 -38.16 38.55
N ALA A 594 -0.52 -37.66 39.50
CA ALA A 594 -0.97 -36.65 40.46
C ALA A 594 -1.30 -35.30 39.80
N ALA A 595 -0.58 -34.91 38.74
CA ALA A 595 -0.88 -33.69 37.98
C ALA A 595 -2.16 -33.85 37.14
N GLN A 596 -2.34 -34.99 36.46
CA GLN A 596 -3.56 -35.32 35.70
C GLN A 596 -4.79 -35.34 36.60
N ALA A 597 -4.68 -35.93 37.80
CA ALA A 597 -5.75 -35.92 38.79
C ALA A 597 -6.11 -34.50 39.26
N ARG A 598 -5.13 -33.58 39.34
CA ARG A 598 -5.39 -32.16 39.66
C ARG A 598 -6.07 -31.42 38.51
N THR A 599 -5.85 -31.82 37.26
CA THR A 599 -6.59 -31.29 36.10
C THR A 599 -8.04 -31.73 36.14
N THR A 600 -8.31 -33.02 36.31
CA THR A 600 -9.67 -33.56 36.44
C THR A 600 -10.41 -32.97 37.64
N ALA A 601 -9.73 -32.83 38.78
CA ALA A 601 -10.32 -32.17 39.95
C ALA A 601 -10.52 -30.66 39.77
N ALA A 602 -9.75 -30.01 38.89
CA ALA A 602 -9.94 -28.61 38.57
C ALA A 602 -11.18 -28.42 37.70
N GLU A 603 -11.35 -29.25 36.66
CA GLU A 603 -12.55 -29.28 35.81
C GLU A 603 -13.80 -29.50 36.66
N ALA A 604 -13.86 -30.62 37.42
CA ALA A 604 -15.01 -30.95 38.25
C ALA A 604 -15.37 -29.89 39.31
N ARG A 605 -14.44 -29.00 39.66
CA ARG A 605 -14.64 -27.96 40.68
C ARG A 605 -14.89 -26.57 40.08
N LYS A 606 -14.43 -26.32 38.86
CA LYS A 606 -14.38 -24.98 38.24
C LYS A 606 -15.21 -24.87 36.98
N CYS A 607 -15.59 -25.99 36.38
CA CYS A 607 -16.45 -26.09 35.23
C CYS A 607 -17.82 -26.61 35.67
N ASP A 608 -18.88 -26.07 35.07
CA ASP A 608 -20.23 -26.56 35.26
C ASP A 608 -20.54 -27.60 34.17
N PRO A 609 -20.83 -28.86 34.51
CA PRO A 609 -21.12 -29.89 33.52
C PRO A 609 -22.41 -29.63 32.72
N ALA A 610 -23.31 -28.78 33.22
CA ALA A 610 -24.49 -28.35 32.46
C ALA A 610 -24.20 -27.19 31.52
N ARG A 611 -23.06 -26.49 31.70
CA ARG A 611 -22.69 -25.24 31.00
C ARG A 611 -21.19 -25.19 30.76
N LEU A 612 -20.74 -26.02 29.82
CA LEU A 612 -19.33 -26.06 29.40
C LEU A 612 -19.03 -24.90 28.44
N PRO A 613 -17.83 -24.30 28.49
CA PRO A 613 -17.48 -23.23 27.56
C PRO A 613 -17.57 -23.69 26.10
N SER A 614 -18.12 -22.83 25.24
CA SER A 614 -18.25 -23.08 23.79
C SER A 614 -16.91 -22.99 23.04
N PHE A 615 -15.92 -22.32 23.62
CA PHE A 615 -14.57 -22.21 23.07
C PHE A 615 -13.51 -22.15 24.17
N GLY A 616 -12.23 -22.35 23.83
CA GLY A 616 -11.14 -22.29 24.80
C GLY A 616 -11.12 -23.45 25.80
N TYR A 617 -11.81 -24.55 25.48
CA TYR A 617 -12.04 -25.70 26.35
C TYR A 617 -12.09 -27.02 25.54
N ALA A 618 -11.16 -27.94 25.82
CA ALA A 618 -11.19 -29.32 25.28
C ALA A 618 -11.49 -30.40 26.34
N GLY A 619 -11.74 -29.99 27.59
CA GLY A 619 -11.94 -30.89 28.73
C GLY A 619 -10.66 -31.54 29.29
N ALA A 620 -10.74 -32.03 30.53
CA ALA A 620 -9.58 -32.55 31.25
C ALA A 620 -8.99 -33.81 30.61
N ALA A 621 -9.79 -34.60 29.89
CA ALA A 621 -9.31 -35.78 29.18
C ALA A 621 -8.34 -35.40 28.06
N ALA A 622 -8.73 -34.47 27.18
CA ALA A 622 -7.88 -33.95 26.11
C ALA A 622 -6.65 -33.25 26.67
N VAL A 623 -6.84 -32.38 27.69
CA VAL A 623 -5.73 -31.68 28.36
C VAL A 623 -4.74 -32.66 28.99
N ASN A 624 -5.22 -33.72 29.63
CA ASN A 624 -4.35 -34.73 30.24
C ASN A 624 -3.61 -35.58 29.20
N ALA A 625 -4.21 -35.84 28.05
CA ALA A 625 -3.59 -36.55 26.95
C ALA A 625 -2.48 -35.69 26.31
N ALA A 626 -2.81 -34.48 25.84
CA ALA A 626 -1.87 -33.57 25.20
C ALA A 626 -0.76 -33.11 26.16
N GLY A 627 -1.08 -32.90 27.45
CA GLY A 627 -0.13 -32.48 28.48
C GLY A 627 0.93 -33.53 28.79
N VAL A 628 0.74 -34.77 28.34
CA VAL A 628 1.74 -35.84 28.38
C VAL A 628 2.36 -36.07 27.00
N ALA A 629 1.55 -36.17 25.96
CA ALA A 629 1.98 -36.49 24.60
C ALA A 629 2.94 -35.45 24.02
N GLU A 630 2.61 -34.16 24.05
CA GLU A 630 3.43 -33.13 23.42
C GLU A 630 4.81 -32.95 24.07
N PRO A 631 4.93 -32.94 25.41
CA PRO A 631 6.24 -32.98 26.07
C PRO A 631 7.09 -34.21 25.74
N VAL A 632 6.48 -35.38 25.53
CA VAL A 632 7.20 -36.61 25.13
C VAL A 632 7.60 -36.51 23.66
N GLY A 633 6.71 -35.99 22.81
CA GLY A 633 6.96 -35.68 21.41
C GLY A 633 8.17 -34.79 21.21
N LEU A 634 8.33 -33.73 22.02
CA LEU A 634 9.53 -32.87 21.99
C LEU A 634 10.84 -33.66 22.17
N PHE A 635 10.85 -34.70 23.02
CA PHE A 635 12.03 -35.55 23.17
C PHE A 635 12.22 -36.45 21.94
N GLY A 636 11.13 -36.93 21.35
CA GLY A 636 11.17 -37.66 20.07
C GLY A 636 11.73 -36.82 18.92
N ASP A 637 11.31 -35.56 18.82
CA ASP A 637 11.74 -34.66 17.74
C ASP A 637 13.22 -34.28 17.87
N VAL A 638 13.75 -34.18 19.09
CA VAL A 638 15.14 -33.78 19.34
C VAL A 638 16.09 -34.97 19.39
N PHE A 639 15.71 -36.04 20.09
CA PHE A 639 16.57 -37.22 20.33
C PHE A 639 16.24 -38.40 19.41
N GLY A 640 15.24 -38.27 18.55
CA GLY A 640 14.74 -39.36 17.71
C GLY A 640 13.69 -40.22 18.42
N ALA A 641 12.98 -41.04 17.64
CA ALA A 641 11.86 -41.86 18.13
C ALA A 641 12.25 -42.92 19.17
N ASP A 642 13.52 -43.31 19.23
CA ASP A 642 14.06 -44.29 20.18
C ASP A 642 15.10 -43.63 21.11
N LEU A 643 14.63 -43.16 22.28
CA LEU A 643 15.50 -42.53 23.27
C LEU A 643 16.50 -43.51 23.90
N ASP A 644 16.19 -44.81 23.92
CA ASP A 644 17.08 -45.84 24.47
C ASP A 644 18.32 -46.02 23.59
N ALA A 645 18.16 -45.85 22.27
CA ALA A 645 19.26 -45.87 21.31
C ALA A 645 20.07 -44.57 21.31
N ALA A 646 19.42 -43.42 21.54
CA ALA A 646 20.07 -42.11 21.47
C ALA A 646 20.82 -41.71 22.76
N VAL A 647 20.43 -42.24 23.93
CA VAL A 647 21.00 -41.79 25.21
C VAL A 647 22.49 -42.14 25.34
N ILE A 648 23.30 -41.14 25.71
CA ILE A 648 24.73 -41.31 25.92
C ILE A 648 25.01 -41.61 27.40
N ALA A 649 25.65 -42.75 27.67
CA ALA A 649 26.07 -43.11 29.02
C ALA A 649 27.20 -42.18 29.50
N ALA A 650 26.97 -41.47 30.61
CA ALA A 650 27.90 -40.50 31.18
C ALA A 650 29.24 -41.13 31.62
N ALA A 651 29.26 -42.45 31.88
CA ALA A 651 30.49 -43.18 32.18
C ALA A 651 31.39 -43.38 30.94
N SER A 652 30.80 -43.40 29.74
CA SER A 652 31.50 -43.62 28.47
C SER A 652 31.83 -42.30 27.78
N ASP A 653 30.88 -41.38 27.72
CA ASP A 653 31.06 -40.03 27.17
C ASP A 653 30.37 -38.99 28.07
N PRO A 654 31.11 -38.42 29.04
CA PRO A 654 30.60 -37.39 29.93
C PRO A 654 30.24 -36.08 29.20
N ALA A 655 30.87 -35.78 28.06
CA ALA A 655 30.64 -34.53 27.33
C ALA A 655 29.33 -34.62 26.54
N GLY A 656 29.12 -35.72 25.80
CA GLY A 656 27.86 -36.00 25.10
C GLY A 656 26.67 -36.06 26.05
N ALA A 657 26.80 -36.77 27.18
CA ALA A 657 25.72 -36.85 28.19
C ALA A 657 25.37 -35.46 28.79
N ARG A 658 26.35 -34.58 29.00
CA ARG A 658 26.11 -33.20 29.48
C ARG A 658 25.43 -32.35 28.41
N CYS A 659 25.89 -32.44 27.17
CA CYS A 659 25.27 -31.77 26.04
C CYS A 659 23.79 -32.17 25.89
N GLN A 660 23.47 -33.48 25.89
CA GLN A 660 22.08 -33.97 25.85
C GLN A 660 21.22 -33.41 27.00
N ALA A 661 21.76 -33.43 28.23
CA ALA A 661 21.05 -32.91 29.40
C ALA A 661 20.79 -31.40 29.32
N ASP A 662 21.74 -30.61 28.81
CA ASP A 662 21.59 -29.16 28.67
C ASP A 662 20.63 -28.80 27.53
N VAL A 663 20.72 -29.45 26.35
CA VAL A 663 19.75 -29.26 25.25
C VAL A 663 18.34 -29.59 25.71
N ALA A 664 18.12 -30.76 26.31
CA ALA A 664 16.82 -31.15 26.86
C ALA A 664 16.30 -30.12 27.87
N ARG A 665 17.18 -29.58 28.73
CA ARG A 665 16.82 -28.56 29.72
C ARG A 665 16.38 -27.26 29.09
N ARG A 666 17.11 -26.77 28.09
CA ARG A 666 16.90 -25.46 27.46
C ARG A 666 15.71 -25.49 26.51
N ALA A 667 15.58 -26.51 25.66
CA ALA A 667 14.42 -26.70 24.79
C ALA A 667 13.12 -26.84 25.61
N SER A 668 13.15 -27.65 26.67
CA SER A 668 12.01 -27.75 27.61
C SER A 668 11.67 -26.39 28.26
N GLY A 669 12.68 -25.56 28.53
CA GLY A 669 12.50 -24.25 29.13
C GLY A 669 11.93 -23.20 28.18
N LEU A 670 12.17 -23.34 26.87
CA LEU A 670 11.54 -22.54 25.83
C LEU A 670 10.06 -22.90 25.70
N ALA A 671 9.73 -24.20 25.56
CA ALA A 671 8.33 -24.66 25.54
C ALA A 671 7.55 -24.26 26.80
N ASP A 672 8.16 -24.34 27.99
CA ASP A 672 7.57 -23.84 29.24
C ASP A 672 7.27 -22.33 29.20
N ALA A 673 8.15 -21.54 28.59
CA ALA A 673 8.00 -20.09 28.52
C ALA A 673 6.86 -19.70 27.58
N LEU A 674 6.76 -20.36 26.43
CA LEU A 674 5.68 -20.16 25.45
C LEU A 674 4.31 -20.48 26.06
N LEU A 675 4.15 -21.64 26.71
CA LEU A 675 2.90 -21.97 27.40
C LEU A 675 2.56 -20.97 28.52
N ALA A 676 3.56 -20.48 29.25
CA ALA A 676 3.34 -19.48 30.29
C ALA A 676 2.93 -18.11 29.74
N MET A 677 3.45 -17.72 28.57
CA MET A 677 3.03 -16.52 27.84
C MET A 677 1.58 -16.69 27.39
N ALA A 678 1.24 -17.82 26.75
CA ALA A 678 -0.12 -18.10 26.29
C ALA A 678 -1.14 -18.08 27.43
N VAL A 679 -0.84 -18.72 28.58
CA VAL A 679 -1.73 -18.69 29.75
C VAL A 679 -1.93 -17.26 30.30
N ALA A 680 -0.89 -16.43 30.25
CA ALA A 680 -0.99 -15.04 30.71
C ALA A 680 -1.82 -14.18 29.75
N GLU A 681 -1.65 -14.39 28.45
CA GLU A 681 -2.37 -13.64 27.42
C GLU A 681 -3.84 -14.02 27.36
N LYS A 682 -4.18 -15.32 27.37
CA LYS A 682 -5.57 -15.76 27.51
C LYS A 682 -6.24 -15.20 28.75
N LYS A 683 -5.51 -15.10 29.88
CA LYS A 683 -6.06 -14.47 31.09
C LYS A 683 -6.34 -12.97 30.90
N ARG A 684 -5.60 -12.28 30.01
CA ARG A 684 -5.84 -10.89 29.64
C ARG A 684 -7.04 -10.78 28.70
N LEU A 685 -7.06 -11.58 27.64
CA LEU A 685 -8.10 -11.60 26.61
C LEU A 685 -9.47 -12.01 27.18
N LEU A 686 -9.51 -13.03 28.05
CA LEU A 686 -10.74 -13.47 28.72
C LEU A 686 -11.20 -12.53 29.86
N ARG A 687 -10.72 -11.29 29.94
CA ARG A 687 -11.29 -10.31 30.89
C ARG A 687 -12.58 -9.79 30.28
N GLY A 688 -13.70 -10.13 30.89
CA GLY A 688 -15.00 -9.67 30.41
C GLY A 688 -15.19 -8.16 30.54
N LYS A 689 -16.14 -7.65 29.75
CA LYS A 689 -16.67 -6.29 29.83
C LYS A 689 -17.50 -6.10 31.12
N PRO A 690 -17.81 -4.86 31.54
CA PRO A 690 -18.63 -4.59 32.73
C PRO A 690 -20.01 -5.27 32.70
N ASP A 691 -20.54 -5.50 31.50
CA ASP A 691 -21.80 -6.22 31.21
C ASP A 691 -21.71 -7.75 31.44
N GLY A 692 -20.51 -8.28 31.72
CA GLY A 692 -20.30 -9.69 31.98
C GLY A 692 -19.90 -10.51 30.76
N THR A 693 -19.99 -10.01 29.53
CA THR A 693 -19.63 -10.75 28.31
C THR A 693 -18.11 -10.98 28.18
N LEU A 694 -17.69 -12.05 27.48
CA LEU A 694 -16.28 -12.25 27.13
C LEU A 694 -15.87 -11.23 26.05
N ALA A 695 -14.67 -10.66 26.16
CA ALA A 695 -14.20 -9.59 25.28
C ALA A 695 -13.67 -10.05 23.91
N VAL A 696 -13.80 -11.34 23.58
CA VAL A 696 -13.21 -11.96 22.38
C VAL A 696 -14.05 -13.15 21.94
N SER A 697 -14.24 -13.28 20.62
CA SER A 697 -14.80 -14.45 19.94
C SER A 697 -13.76 -15.56 19.76
N ASP A 698 -14.21 -16.75 19.32
CA ASP A 698 -13.37 -17.94 19.08
C ASP A 698 -12.26 -17.67 18.04
N GLU A 699 -12.63 -17.14 16.87
CA GLU A 699 -11.72 -16.80 15.78
C GLU A 699 -10.69 -15.73 16.18
N ALA A 700 -11.12 -14.74 16.99
CA ALA A 700 -10.24 -13.70 17.49
C ALA A 700 -9.24 -14.25 18.53
N LEU A 701 -9.65 -15.22 19.37
CA LEU A 701 -8.79 -15.74 20.44
C LEU A 701 -7.55 -16.45 19.88
N GLY A 702 -7.72 -17.30 18.86
CA GLY A 702 -6.62 -18.02 18.23
C GLY A 702 -5.62 -17.08 17.56
N ARG A 703 -6.11 -16.16 16.72
CA ARG A 703 -5.29 -15.18 16.00
C ARG A 703 -4.48 -14.28 16.93
N LEU A 704 -5.13 -13.67 17.92
CA LEU A 704 -4.49 -12.77 18.88
C LEU A 704 -3.45 -13.50 19.75
N LEU A 705 -3.68 -14.79 20.03
CA LEU A 705 -2.73 -15.61 20.77
C LEU A 705 -1.47 -15.89 19.95
N LEU A 706 -1.61 -16.24 18.67
CA LEU A 706 -0.50 -16.49 17.75
C LEU A 706 0.34 -15.22 17.57
N GLU A 707 -0.31 -14.08 17.31
CA GLU A 707 0.35 -12.78 17.19
C GLU A 707 1.16 -12.43 18.44
N HIS A 708 0.58 -12.60 19.63
CA HIS A 708 1.28 -12.32 20.89
C HIS A 708 2.49 -13.22 21.13
N LEU A 709 2.40 -14.50 20.75
CA LEU A 709 3.49 -15.46 20.88
C LEU A 709 4.60 -15.20 19.86
N GLY A 710 4.26 -14.78 18.64
CA GLY A 710 5.20 -14.37 17.61
C GLY A 710 5.94 -13.08 17.96
N ALA A 711 5.21 -12.06 18.43
CA ALA A 711 5.79 -10.77 18.80
C ALA A 711 6.73 -10.83 20.02
N ASP A 712 6.53 -11.81 20.92
CA ASP A 712 7.27 -11.97 22.19
C ASP A 712 7.53 -10.61 22.89
N PRO A 713 6.49 -9.86 23.29
CA PRO A 713 6.62 -8.46 23.69
C PRO A 713 7.49 -8.23 24.94
N LYS A 714 7.83 -9.31 25.67
CA LYS A 714 8.71 -9.28 26.84
C LYS A 714 10.07 -9.96 26.60
N GLY A 715 10.37 -10.34 25.36
CA GLY A 715 11.58 -11.06 24.97
C GLY A 715 11.82 -12.35 25.74
N ARG A 716 10.75 -13.01 26.24
CA ARG A 716 10.85 -14.19 27.12
C ARG A 716 11.21 -15.44 26.34
N ALA A 717 10.61 -15.64 25.17
CA ALA A 717 10.93 -16.76 24.29
C ALA A 717 12.33 -16.57 23.69
N ALA A 718 12.61 -15.38 23.14
CA ALA A 718 13.92 -15.01 22.60
C ALA A 718 15.05 -15.19 23.63
N ALA A 719 14.84 -14.77 24.89
CA ALA A 719 15.84 -14.97 25.94
C ALA A 719 16.04 -16.45 26.36
N ARG A 720 15.09 -17.35 26.07
CA ARG A 720 15.24 -18.80 26.30
C ARG A 720 15.93 -19.48 25.14
N GLU A 721 15.62 -19.05 23.93
CA GLU A 721 16.23 -19.49 22.68
C GLU A 721 17.71 -19.12 22.63
N ALA A 722 18.07 -17.88 22.97
CA ALA A 722 19.47 -17.48 23.12
C ALA A 722 20.23 -18.37 24.12
N LYS A 723 19.60 -18.74 25.24
CA LYS A 723 20.20 -19.66 26.23
C LYS A 723 20.32 -21.11 25.74
N LEU A 724 19.48 -21.52 24.78
CA LEU A 724 19.60 -22.80 24.11
C LEU A 724 20.79 -22.75 23.15
N SER A 725 20.86 -21.75 22.27
CA SER A 725 21.97 -21.55 21.33
C SER A 725 23.32 -21.46 22.05
N ASP A 726 23.41 -20.66 23.12
CA ASP A 726 24.61 -20.57 23.96
C ASP A 726 25.02 -21.91 24.56
N ALA A 727 24.04 -22.69 25.04
CA ALA A 727 24.30 -23.99 25.65
C ALA A 727 24.79 -25.01 24.62
N VAL A 728 24.27 -24.97 23.40
CA VAL A 728 24.70 -25.84 22.31
C VAL A 728 26.12 -25.46 21.85
N LEU A 729 26.37 -24.17 21.60
CA LEU A 729 27.67 -23.68 21.13
C LEU A 729 28.80 -23.95 22.14
N SER A 730 28.54 -23.75 23.44
CA SER A 730 29.55 -23.90 24.49
C SER A 730 29.63 -25.33 25.07
N GLY A 731 28.52 -26.06 25.08
CA GLY A 731 28.37 -27.32 25.79
C GLY A 731 28.45 -28.58 24.92
N CYS A 732 28.30 -28.45 23.60
CA CYS A 732 28.27 -29.57 22.67
C CYS A 732 29.48 -29.65 21.72
N ALA A 733 30.51 -28.84 21.96
CA ALA A 733 31.73 -28.85 21.15
C ALA A 733 32.45 -30.21 21.22
N GLY A 734 32.67 -30.83 20.06
CA GLY A 734 33.36 -32.12 19.95
C GLY A 734 32.48 -33.36 20.20
N VAL A 735 31.16 -33.17 20.36
CA VAL A 735 30.17 -34.25 20.39
C VAL A 735 29.75 -34.58 18.96
N ASP A 736 29.56 -35.87 18.65
CA ASP A 736 28.90 -36.29 17.42
C ASP A 736 27.40 -35.95 17.51
N LEU A 737 27.01 -34.84 16.90
CA LEU A 737 25.68 -34.26 17.06
C LEU A 737 24.59 -35.13 16.42
N ASP A 738 24.87 -35.77 15.29
CA ASP A 738 23.89 -36.63 14.62
C ASP A 738 23.65 -37.92 15.41
N ALA A 739 24.68 -38.46 16.04
CA ALA A 739 24.53 -39.61 16.94
C ALA A 739 23.85 -39.23 18.27
N ALA A 740 24.13 -38.03 18.79
CA ALA A 740 23.57 -37.56 20.06
C ALA A 740 22.13 -37.04 19.93
N PHE A 741 21.75 -36.52 18.77
CA PHE A 741 20.44 -35.95 18.48
C PHE A 741 19.88 -36.43 17.12
N PRO A 742 19.59 -37.73 16.95
CA PRO A 742 19.10 -38.28 15.69
C PRO A 742 17.83 -37.60 15.15
N GLY A 743 16.98 -37.04 16.00
CA GLY A 743 15.76 -36.33 15.59
C GLY A 743 16.04 -34.99 14.89
N CYS A 744 17.20 -34.40 15.16
CA CYS A 744 17.66 -33.19 14.49
C CYS A 744 18.70 -33.45 13.38
N ALA A 745 18.94 -34.72 13.02
CA ALA A 745 19.89 -35.05 11.97
C ALA A 745 19.31 -34.73 10.57
N PRO A 746 20.11 -34.17 9.64
CA PRO A 746 21.53 -33.81 9.78
C PRO A 746 21.73 -32.47 10.51
N SER A 747 22.36 -32.51 11.68
CA SER A 747 22.80 -31.36 12.46
C SER A 747 24.28 -31.11 12.20
N ALA A 748 24.61 -30.64 10.98
CA ALA A 748 25.98 -30.43 10.54
C ALA A 748 26.78 -29.42 11.40
N THR A 749 26.09 -28.60 12.20
CA THR A 749 26.70 -27.61 13.10
C THR A 749 25.94 -27.51 14.43
N PRO A 750 26.60 -27.06 15.52
CA PRO A 750 25.92 -26.77 16.77
C PRO A 750 24.78 -25.73 16.61
N SER A 751 24.93 -24.73 15.73
CA SER A 751 23.86 -23.78 15.46
C SER A 751 22.62 -24.45 14.87
N ALA A 752 22.79 -25.34 13.88
CA ALA A 752 21.68 -26.08 13.27
C ALA A 752 20.92 -26.95 14.29
N LEU A 753 21.62 -27.55 15.25
CA LEU A 753 21.00 -28.28 16.36
C LEU A 753 20.18 -27.33 17.27
N GLY A 754 20.73 -26.15 17.57
CA GLY A 754 20.03 -25.12 18.34
C GLY A 754 18.72 -24.71 17.68
N ASP A 755 18.76 -24.43 16.37
CA ASP A 755 17.60 -24.03 15.58
C ASP A 755 16.55 -25.15 15.49
N CYS A 756 16.98 -26.39 15.24
CA CYS A 756 16.10 -27.56 15.25
C CYS A 756 15.39 -27.73 16.60
N ALA A 757 16.13 -27.68 17.71
CA ALA A 757 15.56 -27.85 19.03
C ALA A 757 14.66 -26.67 19.45
N ALA A 758 14.93 -25.46 18.96
CA ALA A 758 14.07 -24.30 19.15
C ALA A 758 12.75 -24.45 18.40
N ARG A 759 12.81 -24.82 17.12
CA ARG A 759 11.65 -25.13 16.27
C ARG A 759 10.78 -26.22 16.89
N ALA A 760 11.35 -27.36 17.25
CA ALA A 760 10.63 -28.46 17.88
C ALA A 760 9.92 -28.01 19.18
N ALA A 761 10.58 -27.17 19.99
CA ALA A 761 9.98 -26.62 21.20
C ALA A 761 8.81 -25.66 20.92
N ARG A 762 8.86 -24.89 19.83
CA ARG A 762 7.78 -23.99 19.40
C ARG A 762 6.59 -24.77 18.84
N CYS A 763 6.80 -25.67 17.87
CA CYS A 763 5.74 -26.53 17.31
C CYS A 763 4.99 -27.29 18.42
N ARG A 764 5.73 -27.98 19.32
CA ARG A 764 5.11 -28.75 20.42
C ARG A 764 4.40 -27.89 21.45
N ALA A 765 4.81 -26.63 21.62
CA ALA A 765 4.08 -25.70 22.47
C ALA A 765 2.78 -25.25 21.81
N CYS A 766 2.78 -24.99 20.49
CA CYS A 766 1.59 -24.62 19.74
C CYS A 766 0.56 -25.76 19.69
N ARG A 767 0.96 -26.96 19.29
CA ARG A 767 0.09 -28.17 19.27
C ARG A 767 -0.50 -28.49 20.63
N ALA A 768 0.27 -28.26 21.70
CA ALA A 768 -0.24 -28.42 23.05
C ALA A 768 -1.36 -27.41 23.34
N LEU A 769 -1.23 -26.14 22.91
CA LEU A 769 -2.26 -25.12 23.10
C LEU A 769 -3.52 -25.48 22.31
N GLU A 770 -3.36 -25.81 21.02
CA GLU A 770 -4.44 -26.28 20.14
C GLU A 770 -5.27 -27.36 20.83
N ALA A 771 -4.62 -28.43 21.31
CA ALA A 771 -5.28 -29.54 21.99
C ALA A 771 -5.81 -29.21 23.39
N PHE A 772 -5.27 -28.21 24.09
CA PHE A 772 -5.78 -27.79 25.40
C PHE A 772 -7.09 -27.02 25.30
N ASP A 773 -7.23 -26.23 24.24
CA ASP A 773 -8.33 -25.30 24.07
C ASP A 773 -9.37 -25.78 23.04
N GLY A 774 -9.03 -26.76 22.20
CA GLY A 774 -9.89 -27.19 21.09
C GLY A 774 -9.95 -26.15 19.97
N LEU A 775 -8.93 -25.29 19.85
CA LEU A 775 -8.82 -24.26 18.81
C LEU A 775 -8.19 -24.86 17.55
N ALA A 776 -8.42 -24.25 16.39
CA ALA A 776 -7.74 -24.59 15.13
C ALA A 776 -6.57 -23.62 14.89
N LEU A 777 -5.47 -23.80 15.64
CA LEU A 777 -4.28 -22.94 15.50
C LEU A 777 -3.41 -23.43 14.34
N ASP A 778 -3.01 -22.52 13.45
CA ASP A 778 -1.97 -22.80 12.47
C ASP A 778 -0.60 -22.80 13.15
N CYS A 779 -0.08 -24.00 13.45
CA CYS A 779 1.18 -24.15 14.14
C CYS A 779 2.40 -24.06 13.23
N ASP A 780 2.24 -24.15 11.90
CA ASP A 780 3.36 -24.04 10.95
C ASP A 780 3.92 -22.61 10.88
N ALA A 781 3.16 -21.63 11.36
CA ALA A 781 3.67 -20.29 11.66
C ALA A 781 4.89 -20.30 12.61
N PHE A 782 5.16 -21.40 13.32
CA PHE A 782 6.27 -21.54 14.27
C PHE A 782 7.46 -22.35 13.77
N ASP A 783 7.46 -22.86 12.53
CA ASP A 783 8.63 -23.46 11.91
C ASP A 783 9.11 -22.77 10.64
N ASP A 784 8.43 -22.91 9.50
CA ASP A 784 8.82 -22.34 8.21
C ASP A 784 7.76 -21.38 7.63
N ALA A 785 6.65 -21.20 8.35
CA ALA A 785 5.51 -20.38 7.97
C ALA A 785 4.79 -20.83 6.69
N ALA A 786 5.06 -22.05 6.20
CA ALA A 786 4.28 -22.69 5.16
C ALA A 786 3.20 -23.56 5.79
N ALA A 787 1.92 -23.34 5.46
CA ALA A 787 0.80 -24.12 5.98
C ALA A 787 0.75 -25.55 5.36
N ASP A 788 1.73 -26.39 5.67
CA ASP A 788 1.93 -27.73 5.12
C ASP A 788 1.90 -28.85 6.17
N GLY A 789 1.67 -28.51 7.44
CA GLY A 789 1.66 -29.40 8.59
C GLY A 789 3.05 -29.89 8.99
N SER A 790 4.10 -29.12 8.68
CA SER A 790 5.49 -29.40 9.04
C SER A 790 5.76 -29.23 10.54
N CYS A 791 4.99 -28.36 11.22
CA CYS A 791 4.60 -28.60 12.59
C CYS A 791 3.54 -29.71 12.53
#